data_AF-X0KM00-F1
#
_entry.id   AF-X0KM00-F1
#
_cell.length_a   1.000
_cell.length_b   1.000
_cell.length_c   1.000
_cell.angle_alpha   90.00
_cell.angle_beta   90.00
_cell.angle_gamma   90.00
#
_symmetry.space_group_name_H-M   'P 1'
#
loop_
_entity.id
_entity.type
_entity.pdbx_description
1 polymer ?
#
loop_
_entity_poly.entity_id
_entity_poly.type
_entity_poly.pdbx_seq_one_letter_code
_entity_poly.pdbx_strand_id
1 'polypeptide(L)'
;MSRCRHTCWLKPWSLGIETGLEVTDRPQRLLKEFENPDAESAGLLVLIGNQSKQAAFKKLSFQTGRIRARAGGEVHLLVSSLKENRRKRIVIADTDASGSQAKLPLLSASACHAVKVYADTQQQVPEDGLDYEKLLRRTLLPSADVVCIFVDDLGGFGESLKRLRFWLQSGPPSTSPVRPHILLVVRQEWRQRHESDLQKFVAEHRSRSLDPSFSGITLVGVPRMSGKSRRRSGGQTRRWQVLSSELSKALETSRQARRRSDSIFSVHHLAHFLQYAASVALSVTAEPFSFVKVSRLHRGIAPDLSDHIRNFLGKFELLKTFQQVAVPLIASSLLLDHYSPGMHPFDCHQVFRELYENACYQASSELKSSFERPIPPSETVRLISCSMFTQFAQSQALGSMRDWHRQQLAQNFGILRSIVSNDTCLSCIRRRPQYGFPCGHLVCQNCIRTFSPKSSSDPWEYVPQSCHICGQPTPGISIRLFPDTSRLRVLSIDGGGIRGSAPIGFLKAIQDEIGIPYYNVQRSFDVKVGTSSGALSVICLDILGWNVDDCMSHLKQFAEQSFIQRSSRFTHLLNRLPLLSNVAWLFQLICTLLADSKYTAEGLEKLLIETYGQNRSTTDISPATAIGAHVGVTLTRASDGSVFLATNYNSATGQTQDSDYRHLELNDGQSQSKWWQV
;
A
#
# COMPACT_ATOMS: atom_id res chain seq x y z
N MET A 1 30.53 8.00 -7.31
CA MET A 1 30.38 8.71 -6.01
C MET A 1 31.06 7.89 -4.92
N SER A 2 31.94 8.49 -4.12
CA SER A 2 32.61 7.82 -2.99
C SER A 2 31.59 7.30 -1.98
N ARG A 3 31.77 6.08 -1.44
CA ARG A 3 30.89 5.53 -0.39
C ARG A 3 30.93 6.44 0.85
N CYS A 4 29.78 7.02 1.21
CA CYS A 4 29.62 7.81 2.44
C CYS A 4 29.96 6.95 3.67
N ARG A 5 30.95 7.39 4.46
CA ARG A 5 31.42 6.69 5.68
C ARG A 5 30.72 7.16 6.96
N HIS A 6 29.74 8.07 6.86
CA HIS A 6 29.01 8.57 8.03
C HIS A 6 28.11 7.49 8.62
N THR A 7 28.20 7.30 9.93
CA THR A 7 27.45 6.29 10.68
C THR A 7 26.30 6.89 11.48
N CYS A 8 26.24 8.23 11.60
CA CYS A 8 25.16 8.94 12.28
C CYS A 8 23.83 8.62 11.59
N TRP A 9 22.84 8.24 12.39
CA TRP A 9 21.48 7.97 11.96
C TRP A 9 20.53 9.03 12.49
N LEU A 10 20.53 9.25 13.81
CA LEU A 10 19.68 10.23 14.48
C LEU A 10 20.56 11.27 15.15
N LYS A 11 20.21 12.53 14.97
CA LYS A 11 20.86 13.65 15.63
C LYS A 11 19.80 14.65 16.11
N PRO A 12 19.52 14.68 17.43
CA PRO A 12 18.72 15.73 18.03
C PRO A 12 19.38 17.09 17.80
N TRP A 13 18.57 18.12 17.52
CA TRP A 13 19.04 19.49 17.31
C TRP A 13 18.17 20.49 18.09
N SER A 14 18.75 21.65 18.42
CA SER A 14 18.00 22.82 18.85
C SER A 14 18.48 24.08 18.15
N LEU A 15 17.54 24.96 17.83
CA LEU A 15 17.78 26.27 17.23
C LEU A 15 16.85 27.29 17.91
N GLY A 16 17.37 28.05 18.86
CA GLY A 16 16.55 28.94 19.68
C GLY A 16 15.54 28.17 20.52
N ILE A 17 14.24 28.41 20.27
CA ILE A 17 13.13 27.71 20.92
C ILE A 17 12.71 26.42 20.21
N GLU A 18 13.19 26.21 18.99
CA GLU A 18 12.84 25.03 18.20
C GLU A 18 13.77 23.87 18.56
N THR A 19 13.17 22.69 18.69
CA THR A 19 13.90 21.43 18.85
C THR A 19 13.39 20.43 17.83
N GLY A 20 14.23 19.46 17.48
CA GLY A 20 13.84 18.46 16.50
C GLY A 20 14.87 17.36 16.33
N LEU A 21 14.73 16.63 15.22
CA LEU A 21 15.51 15.46 14.90
C LEU A 21 16.00 15.50 13.44
N GLU A 22 17.31 15.45 13.22
CA GLU A 22 17.88 15.10 11.91
C GLU A 22 17.91 13.58 11.78
N VAL A 23 17.32 13.07 10.71
CA VAL A 23 17.28 11.63 10.38
C VAL A 23 17.97 11.41 9.04
N THR A 24 19.02 10.59 9.04
CA THR A 24 19.75 10.23 7.83
C THR A 24 19.22 8.95 7.18
N ASP A 25 19.57 8.70 5.92
CA ASP A 25 19.34 7.45 5.19
C ASP A 25 20.23 6.27 5.64
N ARG A 26 20.83 6.36 6.84
CA ARG A 26 21.77 5.35 7.33
C ARG A 26 21.20 3.93 7.32
N PRO A 27 19.96 3.65 7.75
CA PRO A 27 19.36 2.31 7.65
C PRO A 27 19.40 1.73 6.24
N GLN A 28 19.06 2.51 5.20
CA GLN A 28 19.13 2.06 3.81
C GLN A 28 20.57 1.82 3.36
N ARG A 29 21.52 2.62 3.84
CA ARG A 29 22.94 2.42 3.55
C ARG A 29 23.51 1.15 4.19
N LEU A 30 22.93 0.66 5.30
CA LEU A 30 23.34 -0.61 5.92
C LEU A 30 23.15 -1.79 4.96
N LEU A 31 22.15 -1.75 4.06
CA LEU A 31 21.87 -2.84 3.13
C LEU A 31 23.09 -3.20 2.25
N LYS A 32 23.93 -2.20 1.94
CA LYS A 32 25.17 -2.37 1.15
C LYS A 32 26.30 -3.06 1.93
N GLU A 33 26.13 -3.22 3.25
CA GLU A 33 27.07 -3.89 4.15
C GLU A 33 26.68 -5.37 4.40
N PHE A 34 25.63 -5.87 3.74
CA PHE A 34 25.21 -7.28 3.75
C PHE A 34 25.33 -7.88 2.33
N GLU A 35 25.48 -9.19 2.23
CA GLU A 35 25.62 -9.88 0.94
C GLU A 35 24.26 -10.07 0.28
N ASN A 36 23.26 -10.49 1.06
CA ASN A 36 21.88 -10.62 0.63
C ASN A 36 20.93 -10.08 1.73
N PRO A 37 20.61 -8.78 1.74
CA PRO A 37 19.81 -8.16 2.80
C PRO A 37 18.36 -8.67 2.89
N ASP A 38 17.84 -9.31 1.84
CA ASP A 38 16.48 -9.85 1.81
C ASP A 38 16.41 -11.26 2.42
N ALA A 39 17.50 -12.03 2.37
CA ALA A 39 17.60 -13.37 2.96
C ALA A 39 18.27 -13.37 4.35
N GLU A 40 19.19 -12.44 4.60
CA GLU A 40 19.89 -12.33 5.88
C GLU A 40 18.98 -11.67 6.94
N SER A 41 19.11 -12.14 8.19
CA SER A 41 18.49 -11.51 9.36
C SER A 41 19.56 -11.06 10.34
N ALA A 42 19.40 -9.83 10.85
CA ALA A 42 20.29 -9.22 11.82
C ALA A 42 19.51 -8.78 13.05
N GLY A 43 20.08 -9.04 14.24
CA GLY A 43 19.53 -8.51 15.49
C GLY A 43 19.99 -7.07 15.75
N LEU A 44 19.25 -6.33 16.57
CA LEU A 44 19.57 -4.97 16.99
C LEU A 44 20.08 -4.93 18.43
N LEU A 45 21.36 -4.60 18.58
CA LEU A 45 22.01 -4.34 19.88
C LEU A 45 22.08 -2.83 20.13
N VAL A 46 21.41 -2.35 21.17
CA VAL A 46 21.47 -0.95 21.59
C VAL A 46 22.52 -0.81 22.70
N LEU A 47 23.49 0.09 22.52
CA LEU A 47 24.53 0.38 23.50
C LEU A 47 24.37 1.82 24.02
N ILE A 48 24.12 1.97 25.32
CA ILE A 48 23.91 3.25 25.98
C ILE A 48 25.00 3.49 27.02
N GLY A 49 25.73 4.58 26.88
CA GLY A 49 26.82 4.96 27.79
C GLY A 49 27.90 5.76 27.07
N ASN A 50 29.00 6.03 27.76
CA ASN A 50 30.09 6.88 27.30
C ASN A 50 31.44 6.14 27.43
N GLN A 51 32.24 6.46 28.45
CA GLN A 51 33.63 6.02 28.56
C GLN A 51 33.77 4.51 28.73
N SER A 52 32.99 3.90 29.63
CA SER A 52 33.01 2.46 29.89
C SER A 52 32.50 1.68 28.68
N LYS A 53 31.45 2.19 28.01
CA LYS A 53 30.97 1.67 26.73
C LYS A 53 32.07 1.68 25.66
N GLN A 54 32.76 2.81 25.47
CA GLN A 54 33.84 2.90 24.47
C GLN A 54 34.99 1.93 24.75
N ALA A 55 35.31 1.70 26.02
CA ALA A 55 36.32 0.71 26.42
C ALA A 55 35.87 -0.72 26.08
N ALA A 56 34.61 -1.06 26.35
CA ALA A 56 34.01 -2.34 25.98
C ALA A 56 34.00 -2.55 24.47
N PHE A 57 33.51 -1.54 23.74
CA PHE A 57 33.33 -1.56 22.29
C PHE A 57 34.64 -1.89 21.55
N LYS A 58 35.74 -1.22 21.92
CA LYS A 58 37.08 -1.47 21.34
C LYS A 58 37.58 -2.89 21.59
N LYS A 59 37.24 -3.50 22.74
CA LYS A 59 37.80 -4.78 23.18
C LYS A 59 36.99 -5.99 22.73
N LEU A 60 35.68 -5.83 22.58
CA LEU A 60 34.80 -6.82 21.95
C LEU A 60 35.08 -6.99 20.45
N SER A 61 35.95 -6.12 19.89
CA SER A 61 36.36 -6.11 18.48
C SER A 61 35.17 -6.15 17.53
N PHE A 62 34.16 -5.32 17.83
CA PHE A 62 33.19 -4.98 16.81
C PHE A 62 33.97 -4.37 15.65
N GLN A 63 33.92 -4.96 14.46
CA GLN A 63 34.81 -4.67 13.32
C GLN A 63 34.47 -3.32 12.68
N THR A 64 34.63 -2.23 13.42
CA THR A 64 34.31 -0.89 12.96
C THR A 64 35.48 0.04 13.27
N GLY A 65 35.79 0.93 12.31
CA GLY A 65 36.83 1.95 12.47
C GLY A 65 36.56 2.83 13.69
N ARG A 66 37.60 3.50 14.20
CA ARG A 66 37.48 4.42 15.35
C ARG A 66 36.32 5.39 15.14
N ILE A 67 35.27 5.27 15.95
CA ILE A 67 34.20 6.25 15.99
C ILE A 67 34.73 7.45 16.79
N ARG A 68 34.77 8.63 16.16
CA ARG A 68 35.26 9.87 16.80
C ARG A 68 34.33 10.27 17.95
N ALA A 69 34.85 11.09 18.88
CA ALA A 69 34.08 11.65 20.00
C ALA A 69 32.79 12.30 19.47
N ARG A 70 31.67 11.99 20.11
CA ARG A 70 30.30 12.15 19.57
C ARG A 70 29.63 13.32 20.25
N ALA A 71 28.76 14.03 19.53
CA ALA A 71 27.92 15.04 20.15
C ALA A 71 26.84 14.34 21.00
N GLY A 72 26.42 14.96 22.10
CA GLY A 72 25.44 14.36 23.02
C GLY A 72 24.12 14.04 22.32
N GLY A 73 23.60 12.82 22.53
CA GLY A 73 22.30 12.38 22.02
C GLY A 73 22.29 11.83 20.57
N GLU A 74 23.43 11.80 19.88
CA GLU A 74 23.52 11.18 18.55
C GLU A 74 23.41 9.65 18.62
N VAL A 75 22.57 9.07 17.74
CA VAL A 75 22.46 7.62 17.55
C VAL A 75 23.19 7.24 16.25
N HIS A 76 24.16 6.34 16.36
CA HIS A 76 24.87 5.79 15.20
C HIS A 76 24.47 4.35 14.94
N LEU A 77 24.36 3.97 13.66
CA LEU A 77 24.12 2.58 13.25
C LEU A 77 25.34 1.97 12.58
N LEU A 78 25.71 0.78 13.04
CA LEU A 78 26.92 0.06 12.65
C LEU A 78 26.59 -1.41 12.37
N VAL A 79 27.30 -2.03 11.43
CA VAL A 79 27.26 -3.49 11.23
C VAL A 79 28.50 -4.10 11.85
N SER A 80 28.33 -5.18 12.61
CA SER A 80 29.46 -5.94 13.14
C SER A 80 29.08 -7.40 13.41
N SER A 81 30.07 -8.24 13.73
CA SER A 81 29.88 -9.57 14.32
C SER A 81 30.52 -9.63 15.70
N LEU A 82 29.96 -10.43 16.62
CA LEU A 82 30.65 -10.79 17.86
C LEU A 82 31.76 -11.81 17.58
N LYS A 83 32.85 -11.78 18.35
CA LYS A 83 33.99 -12.72 18.17
C LYS A 83 33.58 -14.18 18.24
N GLU A 84 32.66 -14.50 19.15
CA GLU A 84 32.14 -15.85 19.40
C GLU A 84 31.24 -16.35 18.27
N ASN A 85 30.74 -15.46 17.40
CA ASN A 85 29.81 -15.80 16.34
C ASN A 85 30.03 -14.98 15.06
N ARG A 86 31.20 -15.15 14.44
CA ARG A 86 31.61 -14.39 13.23
C ARG A 86 30.66 -14.55 12.03
N ARG A 87 29.85 -15.61 12.01
CA ARG A 87 28.89 -15.87 10.92
C ARG A 87 27.59 -15.07 11.06
N LYS A 88 27.28 -14.53 12.25
CA LYS A 88 26.06 -13.76 12.51
C LYS A 88 26.40 -12.28 12.65
N ARG A 89 26.03 -11.50 11.63
CA ARG A 89 26.09 -10.03 11.67
C ARG A 89 24.95 -9.50 12.54
N ILE A 90 25.23 -8.42 13.26
CA ILE A 90 24.30 -7.66 14.09
C ILE A 90 24.37 -6.18 13.71
N VAL A 91 23.25 -5.50 13.85
CA VAL A 91 23.18 -4.05 13.78
C VAL A 91 23.37 -3.51 15.19
N ILE A 92 24.31 -2.58 15.36
CA ILE A 92 24.57 -1.93 16.64
C ILE A 92 24.08 -0.50 16.54
N ALA A 93 23.13 -0.15 17.39
CA ALA A 93 22.73 1.22 17.67
C ALA A 93 23.55 1.73 18.84
N ASP A 94 24.45 2.65 18.56
CA ASP A 94 25.43 3.12 19.52
C ASP A 94 25.16 4.58 19.84
N THR A 95 24.83 4.84 21.09
CA THR A 95 24.33 6.15 21.52
C THR A 95 24.97 6.60 22.82
N ASP A 96 25.34 7.88 22.88
CA ASP A 96 25.86 8.46 24.12
C ASP A 96 24.69 8.84 25.04
N ALA A 97 24.87 8.71 26.34
CA ALA A 97 23.83 9.11 27.26
C ALA A 97 23.93 10.60 27.54
N SER A 98 22.84 11.29 27.25
CA SER A 98 22.66 12.69 27.61
C SER A 98 22.66 12.81 29.13
N GLY A 99 23.81 13.13 29.69
CA GLY A 99 23.95 13.77 30.98
C GLY A 99 24.84 14.98 30.76
N SER A 100 24.25 16.17 30.66
CA SER A 100 24.95 17.46 30.76
C SER A 100 25.67 18.01 29.52
N GLN A 101 25.01 18.08 28.35
CA GLN A 101 25.34 19.14 27.38
C GLN A 101 24.18 20.14 27.30
N ALA A 102 24.44 21.39 27.70
CA ALA A 102 23.46 22.47 27.74
C ALA A 102 23.05 23.01 26.36
N LYS A 103 23.65 22.52 25.26
CA LYS A 103 23.34 22.96 23.89
C LYS A 103 23.35 21.77 22.94
N LEU A 104 22.21 21.48 22.34
CA LEU A 104 22.11 20.52 21.24
C LEU A 104 22.89 21.03 20.02
N PRO A 105 23.47 20.14 19.20
CA PRO A 105 24.25 20.54 18.04
C PRO A 105 23.37 21.20 16.95
N LEU A 106 23.95 22.18 16.25
CA LEU A 106 23.33 22.86 15.10
C LEU A 106 23.09 21.90 13.92
N LEU A 107 22.18 22.27 13.03
CA LEU A 107 21.86 21.52 11.80
C LEU A 107 23.12 21.27 10.96
N SER A 108 23.25 20.06 10.41
CA SER A 108 24.41 19.66 9.60
C SER A 108 24.16 19.84 8.11
N ALA A 109 24.98 20.65 7.45
CA ALA A 109 25.00 20.77 5.99
C ALA A 109 25.91 19.70 5.38
N SER A 110 25.45 18.45 5.32
CA SER A 110 26.20 17.36 4.69
C SER A 110 25.60 16.98 3.33
N ALA A 111 26.31 17.25 2.23
CA ALA A 111 25.86 16.95 0.86
C ALA A 111 26.08 15.49 0.42
N CYS A 112 26.67 14.63 1.27
CA CYS A 112 27.12 13.30 0.88
C CYS A 112 26.10 12.17 1.08
N HIS A 113 24.97 12.45 1.76
CA HIS A 113 23.88 11.51 1.99
C HIS A 113 22.58 12.28 2.26
N ALA A 114 21.43 11.61 2.11
CA ALA A 114 20.14 12.25 2.36
C ALA A 114 19.92 12.46 3.86
N VAL A 115 19.50 13.68 4.22
CA VAL A 115 19.13 14.09 5.57
C VAL A 115 17.72 14.65 5.50
N LYS A 116 16.84 14.17 6.38
CA LYS A 116 15.51 14.73 6.61
C LYS A 116 15.50 15.38 7.99
N VAL A 117 14.98 16.60 8.07
CA VAL A 117 14.87 17.35 9.32
C VAL A 117 13.41 17.36 9.74
N TYR A 118 13.15 16.94 10.97
CA TYR A 118 11.84 16.98 11.61
C TYR A 118 11.90 17.98 12.76
N ALA A 119 10.90 18.85 12.85
CA ALA A 119 10.72 19.79 13.97
C ALA A 119 9.61 19.27 14.89
N ASP A 120 9.75 19.49 16.19
CA ASP A 120 8.68 19.24 17.14
C ASP A 120 7.63 20.36 17.02
N THR A 121 6.42 20.00 16.60
CA THR A 121 5.31 20.95 16.39
C THR A 121 4.61 21.37 17.68
N GLN A 122 4.98 20.83 18.85
CA GLN A 122 4.38 21.24 20.13
C GLN A 122 5.00 22.54 20.67
N GLN A 123 4.22 23.63 20.65
CA GLN A 123 4.55 24.95 21.24
C GLN A 123 4.51 24.99 22.79
N GLN A 124 4.70 23.86 23.48
CA GLN A 124 4.88 23.85 24.94
C GLN A 124 6.29 23.37 25.24
N VAL A 125 7.18 24.34 25.46
CA VAL A 125 8.57 24.16 25.86
C VAL A 125 8.63 23.35 27.16
N PRO A 126 9.16 22.11 27.18
CA PRO A 126 9.73 21.58 28.40
C PRO A 126 11.02 22.37 28.67
N GLU A 127 11.24 22.84 29.90
CA GLU A 127 12.48 23.56 30.28
C GLU A 127 13.77 22.78 29.96
N ASP A 128 13.68 21.46 29.68
CA ASP A 128 14.78 20.53 29.47
C ASP A 128 15.01 20.06 28.00
N GLY A 129 14.29 20.59 27.01
CA GLY A 129 14.49 20.23 25.58
C GLY A 129 13.91 18.87 25.17
N LEU A 130 14.46 18.25 24.10
CA LEU A 130 13.96 16.99 23.53
C LEU A 130 14.11 15.82 24.53
N ASP A 131 13.00 15.17 24.90
CA ASP A 131 13.02 13.97 25.75
C ASP A 131 13.72 12.79 25.04
N TYR A 132 14.98 12.59 25.40
CA TYR A 132 15.83 11.55 24.85
C TYR A 132 15.34 10.13 25.16
N GLU A 133 14.69 9.91 26.32
CA GLU A 133 14.15 8.60 26.67
C GLU A 133 12.94 8.26 25.80
N LYS A 134 12.10 9.26 25.52
CA LYS A 134 10.97 9.13 24.58
C LYS A 134 11.48 8.86 23.16
N LEU A 135 12.56 9.50 22.73
CA LEU A 135 13.21 9.24 21.44
C LEU A 135 13.68 7.79 21.34
N LEU A 136 14.47 7.29 22.30
CA LEU A 136 14.96 5.90 22.30
C LEU A 136 13.80 4.90 22.33
N ARG A 137 12.78 5.17 23.16
CA ARG A 137 11.60 4.31 23.28
C ARG A 137 10.83 4.18 21.96
N ARG A 138 10.73 5.25 21.18
CA ARG A 138 9.96 5.24 19.92
C ARG A 138 10.76 4.74 18.72
N THR A 139 12.08 4.90 18.74
CA THR A 139 12.93 4.58 17.58
C THR A 139 13.59 3.21 17.69
N LEU A 140 14.25 2.93 18.82
CA LEU A 140 15.12 1.76 18.98
C LEU A 140 14.44 0.60 19.69
N LEU A 141 13.75 0.89 20.80
CA LEU A 141 13.13 -0.15 21.64
C LEU A 141 12.14 -1.06 20.90
N PRO A 142 11.36 -0.62 19.87
CA PRO A 142 10.47 -1.51 19.14
C PRO A 142 11.22 -2.69 18.49
N SER A 143 12.40 -2.40 17.92
CA SER A 143 13.19 -3.36 17.15
C SER A 143 14.36 -3.95 17.94
N ALA A 144 14.63 -3.46 19.15
CA ALA A 144 15.77 -3.87 19.96
C ALA A 144 15.64 -5.32 20.42
N ASP A 145 16.73 -6.08 20.29
CA ASP A 145 16.87 -7.42 20.89
C ASP A 145 17.49 -7.32 22.28
N VAL A 146 18.53 -6.53 22.40
CA VAL A 146 19.26 -6.31 23.65
C VAL A 146 19.57 -4.84 23.80
N VAL A 147 19.30 -4.30 24.98
CA VAL A 147 19.70 -2.94 25.37
C VAL A 147 20.73 -3.06 26.48
N CYS A 148 21.97 -2.69 26.17
CA CYS A 148 23.10 -2.74 27.10
C CYS A 148 23.40 -1.34 27.63
N ILE A 149 23.25 -1.19 28.95
CA ILE A 149 23.32 0.07 29.68
C ILE A 149 24.59 0.04 30.55
N PHE A 150 25.53 0.94 30.29
CA PHE A 150 26.76 1.07 31.08
C PHE A 150 26.53 1.99 32.27
N VAL A 151 26.14 1.40 33.41
CA VAL A 151 25.62 2.12 34.59
C VAL A 151 26.55 3.22 35.10
N ASP A 152 27.86 2.94 35.14
CA ASP A 152 28.87 3.91 35.59
C ASP A 152 28.93 5.18 34.73
N ASP A 153 28.53 5.08 33.45
CA ASP A 153 28.55 6.20 32.52
C ASP A 153 27.30 7.10 32.65
N LEU A 154 26.33 6.72 33.50
CA LEU A 154 24.96 7.28 33.53
C LEU A 154 24.58 7.92 34.86
N GLY A 155 25.56 8.29 35.69
CA GLY A 155 25.29 8.77 37.05
C GLY A 155 24.98 7.64 38.05
N GLY A 156 25.18 6.38 37.66
CA GLY A 156 25.10 5.22 38.56
C GLY A 156 23.78 4.45 38.48
N PHE A 157 23.64 3.50 39.43
CA PHE A 157 22.56 2.50 39.39
C PHE A 157 21.17 3.12 39.58
N GLY A 158 21.04 4.12 40.45
CA GLY A 158 19.77 4.82 40.70
C GLY A 158 19.18 5.50 39.47
N GLU A 159 20.01 6.23 38.71
CA GLU A 159 19.57 6.88 37.46
C GLU A 159 19.19 5.85 36.38
N SER A 160 19.93 4.74 36.32
CA SER A 160 19.58 3.63 35.43
C SER A 160 18.21 3.04 35.79
N LEU A 161 17.88 2.90 37.08
CA LEU A 161 16.55 2.45 37.53
C LEU A 161 15.45 3.48 37.23
N LYS A 162 15.72 4.79 37.32
CA LYS A 162 14.75 5.84 36.93
C LYS A 162 14.39 5.73 35.44
N ARG A 163 15.38 5.53 34.57
CA ARG A 163 15.17 5.27 33.13
C ARG A 163 14.30 4.03 32.90
N LEU A 164 14.62 2.92 33.56
CA LEU A 164 13.81 1.70 33.43
C LEU A 164 12.38 1.91 33.92
N ARG A 165 12.19 2.68 35.01
CA ARG A 165 10.87 3.04 35.52
C ARG A 165 10.08 3.87 34.50
N PHE A 166 10.70 4.86 33.86
CA PHE A 166 10.06 5.66 32.82
C PHE A 166 9.60 4.78 31.64
N TRP A 167 10.45 3.88 31.16
CA TRP A 167 10.11 2.97 30.07
C TRP A 167 8.99 1.99 30.47
N LEU A 168 8.99 1.48 31.71
CA LEU A 168 7.91 0.62 32.22
C LEU A 168 6.58 1.37 32.31
N GLN A 169 6.57 2.57 32.89
CA GLN A 169 5.35 3.38 33.06
C GLN A 169 4.75 3.84 31.72
N SER A 170 5.56 3.89 30.67
CA SER A 170 5.11 4.26 29.33
C SER A 170 4.41 3.13 28.57
N GLY A 171 4.42 1.90 29.09
CA GLY A 171 3.86 0.72 28.42
C GLY A 171 4.71 0.22 27.23
N PRO A 172 4.30 -0.88 26.58
CA PRO A 172 5.11 -1.60 25.61
C PRO A 172 5.49 -0.74 24.39
N PRO A 173 6.74 -0.85 23.90
CA PRO A 173 7.21 -0.04 22.78
C PRO A 173 6.64 -0.47 21.42
N SER A 174 6.16 -1.71 21.30
CA SER A 174 5.61 -2.26 20.05
C SER A 174 4.49 -3.27 20.30
N THR A 175 3.69 -3.54 19.26
CA THR A 175 2.65 -4.59 19.28
C THR A 175 3.22 -6.00 19.10
N SER A 176 4.52 -6.14 18.79
CA SER A 176 5.20 -7.44 18.79
C SER A 176 5.01 -8.14 20.14
N PRO A 177 5.11 -9.48 20.26
CA PRO A 177 5.23 -10.13 21.57
C PRO A 177 6.68 -10.15 22.10
N VAL A 178 7.68 -9.90 21.24
CA VAL A 178 9.10 -9.95 21.61
C VAL A 178 9.55 -8.62 22.20
N ARG A 179 10.39 -8.69 23.24
CA ARG A 179 10.81 -7.55 24.04
C ARG A 179 12.31 -7.51 24.22
N PRO A 180 12.91 -6.30 24.26
CA PRO A 180 14.33 -6.17 24.48
C PRO A 180 14.72 -6.76 25.83
N HIS A 181 15.86 -7.47 25.84
CA HIS A 181 16.51 -7.88 27.08
C HIS A 181 17.43 -6.77 27.56
N ILE A 182 17.34 -6.39 28.83
CA ILE A 182 18.16 -5.32 29.40
C ILE A 182 19.40 -5.91 30.06
N LEU A 183 20.58 -5.42 29.68
CA LEU A 183 21.84 -5.74 30.36
C LEU A 183 22.36 -4.51 31.09
N LEU A 184 22.42 -4.56 32.41
CA LEU A 184 23.02 -3.52 33.24
C LEU A 184 24.48 -3.87 33.51
N VAL A 185 25.41 -3.12 32.93
CA VAL A 185 26.85 -3.34 33.10
C VAL A 185 27.33 -2.50 34.29
N VAL A 186 27.74 -3.18 35.35
CA VAL A 186 28.23 -2.57 36.60
C VAL A 186 29.64 -3.06 36.93
N ARG A 187 30.32 -2.39 37.86
CA ARG A 187 31.58 -2.92 38.40
C ARG A 187 31.32 -4.19 39.20
N GLN A 188 32.19 -5.18 39.05
CA GLN A 188 32.09 -6.45 39.76
C GLN A 188 32.03 -6.27 41.29
N GLU A 189 32.70 -5.26 41.83
CA GLU A 189 32.73 -4.92 43.26
C GLU A 189 31.35 -4.50 43.82
N TRP A 190 30.49 -3.91 43.00
CA TRP A 190 29.15 -3.45 43.40
C TRP A 190 28.03 -4.41 42.99
N ARG A 191 28.37 -5.52 42.32
CA ARG A 191 27.38 -6.44 41.73
C ARG A 191 26.39 -6.97 42.76
N GLN A 192 26.85 -7.50 43.90
CA GLN A 192 25.95 -8.05 44.92
C GLN A 192 24.98 -7.01 45.48
N ARG A 193 25.47 -5.80 45.76
CA ARG A 193 24.62 -4.71 46.25
C ARG A 193 23.55 -4.32 45.24
N HIS A 194 23.95 -4.11 43.99
CA HIS A 194 23.02 -3.75 42.92
C HIS A 194 22.06 -4.88 42.54
N GLU A 195 22.44 -6.14 42.77
CA GLU A 195 21.53 -7.29 42.63
C GLU A 195 20.37 -7.19 43.62
N SER A 196 20.65 -6.88 44.89
CA SER A 196 19.62 -6.66 45.90
C SER A 196 18.73 -5.46 45.58
N ASP A 197 19.31 -4.36 45.08
CA ASP A 197 18.55 -3.17 44.66
C ASP A 197 17.66 -3.48 43.43
N LEU A 198 18.16 -4.27 42.48
CA LEU A 198 17.38 -4.73 41.32
C LEU A 198 16.22 -5.63 41.74
N GLN A 199 16.45 -6.54 42.68
CA GLN A 199 15.39 -7.42 43.19
C GLN A 199 14.27 -6.63 43.86
N LYS A 200 14.59 -5.59 44.63
CA LYS A 200 13.60 -4.67 45.20
C LYS A 200 12.83 -3.95 44.11
N PHE A 201 13.54 -3.38 43.13
CA PHE A 201 12.92 -2.72 41.97
C PHE A 201 11.96 -3.65 41.22
N VAL A 202 12.38 -4.88 40.92
CA VAL A 202 11.55 -5.88 40.24
C VAL A 202 10.34 -6.25 41.11
N ALA A 203 10.51 -6.45 42.41
CA ALA A 203 9.42 -6.77 43.33
C ALA A 203 8.37 -5.64 43.42
N GLU A 204 8.81 -4.39 43.51
CA GLU A 204 7.93 -3.20 43.52
C GLU A 204 7.05 -3.10 42.27
N HIS A 205 7.55 -3.55 41.12
CA HIS A 205 6.86 -3.40 39.83
C HIS A 205 6.20 -4.72 39.37
N ARG A 206 6.25 -5.79 40.17
CA ARG A 206 5.62 -7.10 39.88
C ARG A 206 4.14 -7.16 40.21
N SER A 207 3.66 -6.29 41.13
CA SER A 207 2.28 -6.27 41.63
C SER A 207 1.29 -5.49 40.76
N ARG A 208 1.78 -4.68 39.81
CA ARG A 208 0.95 -4.12 38.74
C ARG A 208 0.75 -5.21 37.69
N SER A 209 -0.43 -5.81 37.64
CA SER A 209 -0.84 -6.78 36.64
C SER A 209 -0.35 -6.40 35.23
N LEU A 210 0.64 -7.14 34.72
CA LEU A 210 1.13 -7.19 33.33
C LEU A 210 1.72 -5.88 32.77
N ASP A 211 3.05 -5.69 32.82
CA ASP A 211 3.68 -4.77 31.87
C ASP A 211 4.87 -5.42 31.12
N PRO A 212 4.67 -5.87 29.88
CA PRO A 212 5.64 -6.67 29.15
C PRO A 212 6.68 -5.77 28.50
N SER A 213 7.20 -4.71 29.10
CA SER A 213 8.10 -3.78 28.37
C SER A 213 9.49 -4.37 28.08
N PHE A 214 9.93 -5.36 28.87
CA PHE A 214 11.21 -6.06 28.72
C PHE A 214 11.03 -7.58 28.82
N SER A 215 11.93 -8.34 28.18
CA SER A 215 11.97 -9.81 28.34
C SER A 215 12.68 -10.24 29.63
N GLY A 216 13.53 -9.37 30.17
CA GLY A 216 14.26 -9.59 31.41
C GLY A 216 15.33 -8.51 31.63
N ILE A 217 15.86 -8.46 32.85
CA ILE A 217 16.95 -7.56 33.23
C ILE A 217 18.06 -8.43 33.85
N THR A 218 19.26 -8.37 33.28
CA THR A 218 20.44 -9.10 33.79
C THR A 218 21.52 -8.13 34.20
N LEU A 219 22.05 -8.32 35.41
CA LEU A 219 23.18 -7.57 35.94
C LEU A 219 24.51 -8.24 35.56
N VAL A 220 25.34 -7.54 34.80
CA VAL A 220 26.66 -8.03 34.36
C VAL A 220 27.76 -7.28 35.11
N GLY A 221 28.38 -7.98 36.06
CA GLY A 221 29.54 -7.45 36.78
C GLY A 221 30.82 -7.57 35.96
N VAL A 222 31.53 -6.45 35.80
CA VAL A 222 32.77 -6.38 35.04
C VAL A 222 33.92 -5.97 35.98
N PRO A 223 35.00 -6.76 36.11
CA PRO A 223 36.16 -6.44 36.96
C PRO A 223 36.84 -5.10 36.61
N ARG A 224 37.47 -4.44 37.58
CA ARG A 224 38.14 -3.13 37.41
C ARG A 224 39.43 -3.23 36.57
N MET A 225 39.84 -2.13 35.92
CA MET A 225 41.24 -1.96 35.47
C MET A 225 42.08 -1.71 36.72
N SER A 226 42.92 -2.64 37.17
CA SER A 226 44.00 -2.24 38.07
C SER A 226 45.13 -1.63 37.24
N GLY A 227 45.54 -0.41 37.62
CA GLY A 227 46.68 0.27 37.04
C GLY A 227 47.98 -0.51 37.31
N LYS A 228 48.90 -0.44 36.34
CA LYS A 228 50.32 -0.82 36.46
C LYS A 228 50.68 -2.31 36.67
N SER A 229 49.85 -3.28 36.29
CA SER A 229 50.39 -4.65 36.06
C SER A 229 50.87 -4.78 34.60
N ARG A 230 52.17 -4.52 34.38
CA ARG A 230 52.88 -4.92 33.17
C ARG A 230 52.80 -6.46 33.07
N ARG A 231 52.37 -6.94 31.89
CA ARG A 231 52.51 -8.33 31.40
C ARG A 231 51.65 -9.40 32.10
N ARG A 232 50.39 -9.52 31.67
CA ARG A 232 49.75 -10.83 31.41
C ARG A 232 48.57 -10.64 30.45
N SER A 233 48.80 -10.98 29.17
CA SER A 233 47.84 -10.92 28.05
C SER A 233 46.51 -11.67 28.34
N GLY A 234 46.50 -12.63 29.28
CA GLY A 234 45.32 -13.44 29.62
C GLY A 234 44.25 -12.76 30.50
N GLY A 235 44.59 -11.78 31.35
CA GLY A 235 43.63 -11.15 32.29
C GLY A 235 42.74 -10.07 31.66
N GLN A 236 43.27 -9.34 30.67
CA GLN A 236 42.54 -8.28 29.97
C GLN A 236 41.46 -8.83 29.02
N THR A 237 41.64 -10.05 28.54
CA THR A 237 40.71 -10.75 27.63
C THR A 237 39.53 -11.35 28.41
N ARG A 238 39.77 -11.87 29.62
CA ARG A 238 38.72 -12.44 30.51
C ARG A 238 37.64 -11.44 30.94
N ARG A 239 38.01 -10.17 31.15
CA ARG A 239 37.08 -9.12 31.59
C ARG A 239 35.90 -8.92 30.64
N TRP A 240 36.18 -8.80 29.34
CA TRP A 240 35.16 -8.55 28.33
C TRP A 240 34.57 -9.83 27.74
N GLN A 241 35.18 -10.99 28.01
CA GLN A 241 34.62 -12.30 27.69
C GLN A 241 33.29 -12.54 28.44
N VAL A 242 33.18 -12.13 29.70
CA VAL A 242 31.92 -12.26 30.45
C VAL A 242 30.79 -11.47 29.78
N LEU A 243 31.04 -10.19 29.47
CA LEU A 243 30.06 -9.35 28.77
C LEU A 243 29.75 -9.89 27.36
N SER A 244 30.78 -10.35 26.62
CA SER A 244 30.63 -10.97 25.30
C SER A 244 29.71 -12.18 25.36
N SER A 245 29.93 -13.10 26.32
CA SER A 245 29.13 -14.30 26.53
C SER A 245 27.68 -13.97 26.87
N GLU A 246 27.44 -13.03 27.79
CA GLU A 246 26.08 -12.62 28.16
C GLU A 246 25.35 -11.90 27.00
N LEU A 247 26.05 -11.06 26.23
CA LEU A 247 25.52 -10.45 25.02
C LEU A 247 25.15 -11.51 23.97
N SER A 248 26.07 -12.44 23.69
CA SER A 248 25.84 -13.55 22.75
C SER A 248 24.61 -14.38 23.16
N LYS A 249 24.49 -14.71 24.45
CA LYS A 249 23.36 -15.46 25.01
C LYS A 249 22.05 -14.67 24.86
N ALA A 250 22.00 -13.42 25.31
CA ALA A 250 20.80 -12.60 25.25
C ALA A 250 20.34 -12.35 23.80
N LEU A 251 21.27 -12.08 22.88
CA LEU A 251 20.98 -11.93 21.45
C LEU A 251 20.42 -13.22 20.84
N GLU A 252 20.99 -14.39 21.16
CA GLU A 252 20.48 -15.65 20.63
C GLU A 252 19.10 -16.00 21.20
N THR A 253 18.88 -15.77 22.50
CA THR A 253 17.57 -15.95 23.13
C THR A 253 16.51 -15.04 22.48
N SER A 254 16.81 -13.75 22.30
CA SER A 254 15.88 -12.83 21.62
C SER A 254 15.62 -13.26 20.17
N ARG A 255 16.67 -13.67 19.44
CA ARG A 255 16.54 -14.17 18.07
C ARG A 255 15.65 -15.42 18.00
N GLN A 256 15.77 -16.34 18.95
CA GLN A 256 14.89 -17.51 19.04
C GLN A 256 13.44 -17.10 19.35
N ALA A 257 13.23 -16.13 20.24
CA ALA A 257 11.90 -15.58 20.51
C ALA A 257 11.28 -14.96 19.25
N ARG A 258 12.05 -14.15 18.49
CA ARG A 258 11.62 -13.58 17.21
C ARG A 258 11.27 -14.62 16.17
N ARG A 259 12.04 -15.72 16.07
CA ARG A 259 11.71 -16.84 15.19
C ARG A 259 10.41 -17.53 15.58
N ARG A 260 10.16 -17.74 16.87
CA ARG A 260 8.94 -18.40 17.36
C ARG A 260 7.68 -17.55 17.20
N SER A 261 7.84 -16.23 17.08
CA SER A 261 6.73 -15.29 16.96
C SER A 261 6.60 -14.70 15.55
N ASP A 262 7.28 -15.28 14.56
CA ASP A 262 7.31 -14.77 13.18
C ASP A 262 7.64 -13.27 13.08
N SER A 263 8.60 -12.81 13.91
CA SER A 263 9.05 -11.41 13.97
C SER A 263 10.57 -11.27 13.75
N ILE A 264 11.20 -12.28 13.16
CA ILE A 264 12.60 -12.21 12.72
C ILE A 264 12.67 -11.54 11.35
N PHE A 265 13.05 -10.27 11.34
CA PHE A 265 13.06 -9.47 10.12
C PHE A 265 14.29 -9.73 9.26
N SER A 266 14.11 -9.64 7.94
CA SER A 266 15.24 -9.45 7.03
C SER A 266 15.94 -8.12 7.35
N VAL A 267 17.19 -7.96 6.91
CA VAL A 267 17.89 -6.67 7.06
C VAL A 267 17.13 -5.56 6.33
N HIS A 268 16.53 -5.89 5.17
CA HIS A 268 15.69 -4.96 4.42
C HIS A 268 14.50 -4.46 5.25
N HIS A 269 13.73 -5.37 5.83
CA HIS A 269 12.56 -5.03 6.66
C HIS A 269 12.99 -4.25 7.90
N LEU A 270 14.05 -4.67 8.61
CA LEU A 270 14.57 -3.97 9.77
C LEU A 270 14.98 -2.53 9.43
N ALA A 271 15.69 -2.32 8.32
CA ALA A 271 16.09 -0.99 7.87
C ALA A 271 14.88 -0.08 7.60
N HIS A 272 13.84 -0.63 6.96
CA HIS A 272 12.59 0.10 6.72
C HIS A 272 11.88 0.45 8.03
N PHE A 273 11.77 -0.49 8.97
CA PHE A 273 11.13 -0.23 10.27
C PHE A 273 11.88 0.81 11.09
N LEU A 274 13.21 0.75 11.14
CA LEU A 274 14.04 1.78 11.78
C LEU A 274 13.77 3.14 11.14
N GLN A 275 13.89 3.25 9.82
CA GLN A 275 13.67 4.52 9.13
C GLN A 275 12.30 5.12 9.39
N TYR A 276 11.25 4.30 9.36
CA TYR A 276 9.90 4.75 9.64
C TYR A 276 9.75 5.18 11.11
N ALA A 277 10.25 4.39 12.07
CA ALA A 277 10.21 4.73 13.49
C ALA A 277 10.86 6.09 13.79
N ALA A 278 11.97 6.40 13.12
CA ALA A 278 12.61 7.71 13.21
C ALA A 278 11.75 8.85 12.65
N SER A 279 11.06 8.63 11.52
CA SER A 279 10.22 9.65 10.89
C SER A 279 9.00 10.06 11.72
N VAL A 280 8.54 9.18 12.62
CA VAL A 280 7.40 9.42 13.51
C VAL A 280 7.81 9.59 14.97
N ALA A 281 9.10 9.66 15.27
CA ALA A 281 9.62 9.69 16.64
C ALA A 281 9.08 10.87 17.46
N LEU A 282 8.81 12.00 16.79
CA LEU A 282 8.28 13.23 17.39
C LEU A 282 6.73 13.29 17.41
N SER A 283 6.03 12.33 16.81
CA SER A 283 4.56 12.31 16.76
C SER A 283 3.93 12.31 18.16
N VAL A 284 2.79 12.96 18.36
CA VAL A 284 2.10 12.99 19.67
C VAL A 284 1.52 11.62 20.04
N THR A 285 1.28 10.74 19.07
CA THR A 285 0.59 9.46 19.27
C THR A 285 1.28 8.58 20.32
N ALA A 286 0.50 8.12 21.30
CA ALA A 286 0.96 7.21 22.36
C ALA A 286 0.93 5.73 21.93
N GLU A 287 0.47 5.42 20.72
CA GLU A 287 0.31 4.04 20.26
C GLU A 287 1.65 3.29 20.15
N PRO A 288 1.69 2.02 20.60
CA PRO A 288 2.83 1.14 20.37
C PRO A 288 3.14 0.98 18.87
N PHE A 289 4.41 0.84 18.52
CA PHE A 289 4.83 0.62 17.14
C PHE A 289 4.30 -0.71 16.59
N SER A 290 3.49 -0.67 15.53
CA SER A 290 2.99 -1.88 14.86
C SER A 290 3.79 -2.20 13.61
N PHE A 291 4.54 -3.31 13.65
CA PHE A 291 5.26 -3.81 12.47
C PHE A 291 4.32 -4.20 11.33
N VAL A 292 3.16 -4.77 11.67
CA VAL A 292 2.15 -5.21 10.70
C VAL A 292 1.56 -4.00 9.97
N LYS A 293 1.08 -2.97 10.67
CA LYS A 293 0.55 -1.75 10.07
C LYS A 293 1.62 -1.01 9.26
N VAL A 294 2.84 -0.92 9.79
CA VAL A 294 3.96 -0.26 9.10
C VAL A 294 4.35 -0.97 7.81
N SER A 295 4.24 -2.31 7.76
CA SER A 295 4.47 -3.07 6.52
C SER A 295 3.48 -2.74 5.39
N ARG A 296 2.36 -2.08 5.71
CA ARG A 296 1.28 -1.74 4.78
C ARG A 296 1.24 -0.26 4.36
N LEU A 297 2.21 0.57 4.78
CA LEU A 297 2.19 2.01 4.47
C LEU A 297 2.16 2.33 2.97
N HIS A 298 2.93 1.58 2.17
CA HIS A 298 2.98 1.77 0.72
C HIS A 298 1.99 0.88 -0.05
N ARG A 299 1.34 -0.06 0.65
CA ARG A 299 0.32 -0.98 0.10
C ARG A 299 -0.83 -1.03 1.09
N GLY A 300 -1.58 0.07 1.23
CA GLY A 300 -2.68 0.16 2.19
C GLY A 300 -3.71 -0.95 2.02
N ILE A 301 -4.44 -1.26 3.09
CA ILE A 301 -5.69 -1.99 2.97
C ILE A 301 -6.68 -1.09 2.22
N ALA A 302 -7.53 -1.68 1.38
CA ALA A 302 -8.58 -0.92 0.69
C ALA A 302 -9.46 -0.21 1.73
N PRO A 303 -9.65 1.12 1.66
CA PRO A 303 -10.41 1.86 2.67
C PRO A 303 -11.89 1.42 2.71
N ASP A 304 -12.40 0.94 1.58
CA ASP A 304 -13.73 0.38 1.33
C ASP A 304 -13.77 -1.16 1.45
N LEU A 305 -12.81 -1.77 2.16
CA LEU A 305 -12.78 -3.23 2.34
C LEU A 305 -14.08 -3.77 2.98
N SER A 306 -14.63 -3.06 3.96
CA SER A 306 -15.88 -3.44 4.62
C SER A 306 -17.04 -3.51 3.62
N ASP A 307 -17.12 -2.53 2.71
CA ASP A 307 -18.13 -2.49 1.65
C ASP A 307 -18.00 -3.70 0.71
N HIS A 308 -16.78 -4.01 0.28
CA HIS A 308 -16.53 -5.17 -0.59
C HIS A 308 -16.87 -6.51 0.06
N ILE A 309 -16.49 -6.68 1.33
CA ILE A 309 -16.85 -7.89 2.09
C ILE A 309 -18.38 -7.99 2.23
N ARG A 310 -19.05 -6.90 2.61
CA ARG A 310 -20.51 -6.86 2.77
C ARG A 310 -21.22 -7.19 1.46
N ASN A 311 -20.81 -6.55 0.36
CA ASN A 311 -21.38 -6.78 -0.97
C ASN A 311 -21.22 -8.24 -1.42
N PHE A 312 -20.08 -8.86 -1.11
CA PHE A 312 -19.85 -10.26 -1.43
C PHE A 312 -20.69 -11.20 -0.56
N LEU A 313 -20.73 -10.98 0.77
CA LEU A 313 -21.56 -11.77 1.69
C LEU A 313 -23.04 -11.69 1.30
N GLY A 314 -23.51 -10.53 0.87
CA GLY A 314 -24.89 -10.30 0.42
C GLY A 314 -25.32 -11.08 -0.83
N LYS A 315 -24.39 -11.77 -1.52
CA LYS A 315 -24.71 -12.66 -2.66
C LYS A 315 -25.14 -14.06 -2.25
N PHE A 316 -25.09 -14.40 -0.97
CA PHE A 316 -25.34 -15.75 -0.47
C PHE A 316 -26.57 -15.79 0.46
N GLU A 317 -27.69 -16.28 -0.07
CA GLU A 317 -28.96 -16.39 0.68
C GLU A 317 -29.07 -17.67 1.51
N LEU A 318 -28.31 -18.72 1.14
CA LEU A 318 -28.32 -20.00 1.84
C LEU A 318 -27.17 -20.07 2.85
N LEU A 319 -27.49 -20.37 4.11
CA LEU A 319 -26.50 -20.48 5.19
C LEU A 319 -25.37 -21.47 4.84
N LYS A 320 -25.70 -22.57 4.16
CA LYS A 320 -24.72 -23.57 3.72
C LYS A 320 -23.67 -22.99 2.77
N THR A 321 -24.09 -22.26 1.74
CA THR A 321 -23.14 -21.66 0.76
C THR A 321 -22.42 -20.46 1.37
N PHE A 322 -23.06 -19.70 2.25
CA PHE A 322 -22.40 -18.66 3.03
C PHE A 322 -21.21 -19.21 3.82
N GLN A 323 -21.39 -20.30 4.58
CA GLN A 323 -20.34 -20.88 5.41
C GLN A 323 -19.30 -21.67 4.59
N GLN A 324 -19.70 -22.37 3.53
CA GLN A 324 -18.82 -23.26 2.77
C GLN A 324 -18.10 -22.56 1.61
N VAL A 325 -18.59 -21.39 1.17
CA VAL A 325 -18.05 -20.68 -0.01
C VAL A 325 -17.64 -19.26 0.35
N ALA A 326 -18.56 -18.45 0.87
CA ALA A 326 -18.30 -17.03 1.09
C ALA A 326 -17.19 -16.80 2.14
N VAL A 327 -17.32 -17.45 3.31
CA VAL A 327 -16.36 -17.36 4.41
C VAL A 327 -14.95 -17.82 3.97
N PRO A 328 -14.75 -19.02 3.38
CA PRO A 328 -13.44 -19.45 2.91
C PRO A 328 -12.84 -18.58 1.81
N LEU A 329 -13.65 -18.05 0.89
CA LEU A 329 -13.17 -17.16 -0.17
C LEU A 329 -12.72 -15.81 0.38
N ILE A 330 -13.45 -15.21 1.33
CA ILE A 330 -13.00 -14.00 2.04
C ILE A 330 -11.67 -14.29 2.74
N ALA A 331 -11.59 -15.35 3.55
CA ALA A 331 -10.37 -15.73 4.25
C ALA A 331 -9.16 -15.89 3.31
N SER A 332 -9.31 -16.63 2.21
CA SER A 332 -8.24 -16.80 1.21
C SER A 332 -7.87 -15.49 0.52
N SER A 333 -8.82 -14.56 0.34
CA SER A 333 -8.57 -13.24 -0.25
C SER A 333 -7.76 -12.32 0.66
N LEU A 334 -7.96 -12.41 1.99
CA LEU A 334 -7.18 -11.69 3.00
C LEU A 334 -5.75 -12.22 3.08
N LEU A 335 -5.58 -13.55 2.96
CA LEU A 335 -4.26 -14.17 2.84
C LEU A 335 -3.52 -13.70 1.60
N LEU A 336 -4.19 -13.67 0.45
CA LEU A 336 -3.66 -13.14 -0.80
C LEU A 336 -3.26 -11.66 -0.68
N ASP A 337 -3.99 -10.86 0.10
CA ASP A 337 -3.66 -9.46 0.32
C ASP A 337 -2.37 -9.27 1.12
N HIS A 338 -2.25 -9.95 2.26
CA HIS A 338 -1.12 -9.72 3.17
C HIS A 338 0.15 -10.46 2.71
N TYR A 339 0.05 -11.75 2.40
CA TYR A 339 1.19 -12.63 2.17
C TYR A 339 1.60 -12.66 0.69
N SER A 340 1.78 -11.46 0.12
CA SER A 340 2.27 -11.25 -1.23
C SER A 340 3.81 -11.25 -1.30
N PRO A 341 4.43 -11.47 -2.48
CA PRO A 341 5.88 -11.48 -2.61
C PRO A 341 6.54 -10.20 -2.07
N GLY A 342 7.59 -10.37 -1.26
CA GLY A 342 8.34 -9.30 -0.61
C GLY A 342 7.81 -8.88 0.77
N MET A 343 6.61 -9.32 1.15
CA MET A 343 6.06 -9.07 2.49
C MET A 343 6.71 -9.99 3.54
N HIS A 344 6.89 -9.47 4.75
CA HIS A 344 7.32 -10.28 5.89
C HIS A 344 6.19 -11.25 6.29
N PRO A 345 6.47 -12.55 6.52
CA PRO A 345 5.45 -13.52 6.89
C PRO A 345 5.09 -13.40 8.38
N PHE A 346 4.34 -12.36 8.75
CA PHE A 346 3.87 -12.16 10.11
C PHE A 346 2.93 -13.28 10.56
N ASP A 347 2.78 -13.45 11.88
CA ASP A 347 1.75 -14.30 12.47
C ASP A 347 0.35 -13.91 11.96
N CYS A 348 -0.39 -14.89 11.47
CA CYS A 348 -1.69 -14.67 10.83
C CYS A 348 -2.77 -14.17 11.80
N HIS A 349 -2.68 -14.52 13.08
CA HIS A 349 -3.61 -14.02 14.09
C HIS A 349 -3.40 -12.52 14.34
N GLN A 350 -2.13 -12.09 14.46
CA GLN A 350 -1.79 -10.68 14.58
C GLN A 350 -2.22 -9.88 13.33
N VAL A 351 -1.97 -10.43 12.13
CA VAL A 351 -2.36 -9.79 10.87
C VAL A 351 -3.87 -9.57 10.79
N PHE A 352 -4.67 -10.59 11.09
CA PHE A 352 -6.13 -10.47 11.07
C PHE A 352 -6.62 -9.40 12.04
N ARG A 353 -6.15 -9.45 13.28
CA ARG A 353 -6.54 -8.50 14.33
C ARG A 353 -6.21 -7.05 13.96
N GLU A 354 -4.99 -6.81 13.49
CA GLU A 354 -4.51 -5.45 13.27
C GLU A 354 -4.99 -4.82 11.95
N LEU A 355 -5.32 -5.64 10.94
CA LEU A 355 -5.64 -5.15 9.58
C LEU A 355 -7.08 -5.41 9.11
N TYR A 356 -7.71 -6.51 9.52
CA TYR A 356 -8.93 -7.01 8.87
C TYR A 356 -10.15 -7.15 9.79
N GLU A 357 -9.93 -7.39 11.08
CA GLU A 357 -11.00 -7.67 12.04
C GLU A 357 -12.07 -6.57 12.05
N ASN A 358 -11.65 -5.31 12.09
CA ASN A 358 -12.59 -4.18 12.08
C ASN A 358 -13.43 -4.12 10.79
N ALA A 359 -12.80 -4.30 9.62
CA ALA A 359 -13.51 -4.28 8.35
C ALA A 359 -14.50 -5.46 8.23
N CYS A 360 -14.11 -6.66 8.67
CA CYS A 360 -14.98 -7.82 8.74
C CYS A 360 -16.16 -7.60 9.69
N TYR A 361 -15.92 -6.98 10.86
CA TYR A 361 -16.96 -6.68 11.82
C TYR A 361 -17.97 -5.67 11.26
N GLN A 362 -17.49 -4.54 10.72
CA GLN A 362 -18.32 -3.52 10.08
C GLN A 362 -19.17 -4.10 8.93
N ALA A 363 -18.53 -4.88 8.04
CA ALA A 363 -19.22 -5.56 6.94
C ALA A 363 -20.35 -6.48 7.44
N SER A 364 -20.09 -7.22 8.51
CA SER A 364 -21.04 -8.17 9.09
C SER A 364 -22.16 -7.47 9.86
N SER A 365 -21.90 -6.33 10.51
CA SER A 365 -22.92 -5.56 11.23
C SER A 365 -23.91 -4.85 10.31
N GLU A 366 -23.45 -4.45 9.12
CA GLU A 366 -24.27 -3.75 8.13
C GLU A 366 -24.95 -4.70 7.13
N LEU A 367 -24.65 -5.99 7.21
CA LEU A 367 -25.25 -7.00 6.35
C LEU A 367 -26.74 -7.19 6.72
N LYS A 368 -27.62 -6.90 5.77
CA LYS A 368 -29.06 -7.23 5.89
C LYS A 368 -29.21 -8.75 5.75
N SER A 369 -29.46 -9.45 6.85
CA SER A 369 -29.59 -10.91 6.86
C SER A 369 -30.86 -11.36 6.13
N SER A 370 -30.69 -12.17 5.07
CA SER A 370 -31.79 -12.91 4.44
C SER A 370 -32.08 -14.26 5.12
N PHE A 371 -31.25 -14.67 6.09
CA PHE A 371 -31.41 -15.93 6.81
C PHE A 371 -32.56 -15.87 7.81
N GLU A 372 -33.31 -16.98 7.94
CA GLU A 372 -34.35 -17.14 8.96
C GLU A 372 -33.83 -16.89 10.38
N ARG A 373 -32.56 -17.20 10.64
CA ARG A 373 -31.84 -16.86 11.87
C ARG A 373 -30.59 -16.05 11.54
N PRO A 374 -30.55 -14.75 11.89
CA PRO A 374 -29.39 -13.92 11.63
C PRO A 374 -28.14 -14.45 12.36
N ILE A 375 -27.01 -14.49 11.65
CA ILE A 375 -25.72 -14.81 12.25
C ILE A 375 -25.20 -13.53 12.93
N PRO A 376 -24.82 -13.57 14.23
CA PRO A 376 -24.23 -12.41 14.87
C PRO A 376 -22.96 -11.94 14.14
N PRO A 377 -22.67 -10.63 14.08
CA PRO A 377 -21.46 -10.12 13.44
C PRO A 377 -20.18 -10.73 14.01
N SER A 378 -20.11 -10.90 15.32
CA SER A 378 -18.99 -11.55 16.01
C SER A 378 -18.77 -13.00 15.56
N GLU A 379 -19.84 -13.73 15.30
CA GLU A 379 -19.77 -15.11 14.84
C GLU A 379 -19.28 -15.18 13.38
N THR A 380 -19.71 -14.26 12.52
CA THR A 380 -19.20 -14.16 11.14
C THR A 380 -17.70 -13.84 11.14
N VAL A 381 -17.26 -12.88 11.95
CA VAL A 381 -15.83 -12.54 12.12
C VAL A 381 -15.04 -13.75 12.63
N ARG A 382 -15.59 -14.49 13.60
CA ARG A 382 -14.99 -15.72 14.13
C ARG A 382 -14.82 -16.76 13.02
N LEU A 383 -15.85 -17.03 12.22
CA LEU A 383 -15.80 -17.97 11.10
C LEU A 383 -14.75 -17.57 10.04
N ILE A 384 -14.68 -16.29 9.66
CA ILE A 384 -13.66 -15.77 8.73
C ILE A 384 -12.26 -15.96 9.31
N SER A 385 -12.04 -15.58 10.57
CA SER A 385 -10.73 -15.72 11.23
C SER A 385 -10.29 -17.18 11.34
N CYS A 386 -11.17 -18.08 11.80
CA CYS A 386 -10.89 -19.52 11.87
C CYS A 386 -10.55 -20.10 10.50
N SER A 387 -11.28 -19.71 9.45
CA SER A 387 -10.98 -20.14 8.08
C SER A 387 -9.63 -19.61 7.61
N MET A 388 -9.32 -18.34 7.86
CA MET A 388 -8.02 -17.73 7.50
C MET A 388 -6.86 -18.46 8.17
N PHE A 389 -6.95 -18.77 9.46
CA PHE A 389 -5.88 -19.46 10.20
C PHE A 389 -5.70 -20.91 9.70
N THR A 390 -6.81 -21.61 9.46
CA THR A 390 -6.79 -22.98 8.92
C THR A 390 -6.14 -23.02 7.55
N GLN A 391 -6.54 -22.11 6.66
CA GLN A 391 -6.00 -22.03 5.31
C GLN A 391 -4.54 -21.58 5.29
N PHE A 392 -4.14 -20.67 6.18
CA PHE A 392 -2.74 -20.27 6.31
C PHE A 392 -1.86 -21.49 6.64
N ALA A 393 -2.25 -22.31 7.62
CA ALA A 393 -1.54 -23.53 7.97
C ALA A 393 -1.48 -24.53 6.81
N GLN A 394 -2.57 -24.71 6.05
CA GLN A 394 -2.63 -25.62 4.90
C GLN A 394 -1.78 -25.14 3.72
N SER A 395 -1.75 -23.83 3.47
CA SER A 395 -1.06 -23.24 2.32
C SER A 395 0.46 -23.39 2.37
N GLN A 396 1.04 -23.52 3.59
CA GLN A 396 2.48 -23.70 3.78
C GLN A 396 3.03 -24.96 3.09
N ALA A 397 2.17 -25.94 2.77
CA ALA A 397 2.54 -27.18 2.10
C ALA A 397 2.42 -27.13 0.56
N LEU A 398 1.71 -26.14 -0.01
CA LEU A 398 1.17 -26.23 -1.38
C LEU A 398 1.62 -25.12 -2.35
N GLY A 399 2.42 -24.15 -1.89
CA GLY A 399 3.05 -23.15 -2.76
C GLY A 399 2.73 -21.71 -2.36
N SER A 400 2.53 -20.83 -3.34
CA SER A 400 2.29 -19.40 -3.09
C SER A 400 0.83 -19.12 -2.69
N MET A 401 0.59 -18.05 -1.92
CA MET A 401 -0.77 -17.63 -1.54
C MET A 401 -1.65 -17.26 -2.73
N ARG A 402 -1.02 -16.85 -3.83
CA ARG A 402 -1.69 -16.67 -5.13
C ARG A 402 -2.28 -17.98 -5.64
N ASP A 403 -1.48 -19.04 -5.66
CA ASP A 403 -1.89 -20.33 -6.20
C ASP A 403 -2.92 -21.01 -5.29
N TRP A 404 -2.75 -20.86 -3.96
CA TRP A 404 -3.75 -21.26 -2.97
C TRP A 404 -5.10 -20.58 -3.20
N HIS A 405 -5.13 -19.25 -3.33
CA HIS A 405 -6.37 -18.52 -3.57
C HIS A 405 -7.02 -18.90 -4.91
N ARG A 406 -6.21 -19.11 -5.97
CA ARG A 406 -6.71 -19.60 -7.25
C ARG A 406 -7.39 -20.97 -7.12
N GLN A 407 -6.83 -21.87 -6.31
CA GLN A 407 -7.44 -23.17 -6.04
C GLN A 407 -8.78 -23.03 -5.29
N GLN A 408 -8.87 -22.12 -4.32
CA GLN A 408 -10.13 -21.83 -3.61
C GLN A 408 -11.22 -21.30 -4.56
N LEU A 409 -10.86 -20.41 -5.49
CA LEU A 409 -11.78 -19.96 -6.55
C LEU A 409 -12.21 -21.13 -7.44
N ALA A 410 -11.26 -21.95 -7.89
CA ALA A 410 -11.51 -23.07 -8.79
C ALA A 410 -12.47 -24.13 -8.21
N GLN A 411 -12.36 -24.42 -6.92
CA GLN A 411 -13.27 -25.33 -6.21
C GLN A 411 -14.72 -24.84 -6.19
N ASN A 412 -14.93 -23.52 -6.37
CA ASN A 412 -16.22 -22.87 -6.24
C ASN A 412 -16.76 -22.30 -7.56
N PHE A 413 -16.13 -22.59 -8.71
CA PHE A 413 -16.53 -22.07 -10.02
C PHE A 413 -18.01 -22.32 -10.36
N GLY A 414 -18.57 -23.45 -9.94
CA GLY A 414 -19.99 -23.76 -10.18
C GLY A 414 -20.94 -22.72 -9.59
N ILE A 415 -20.70 -22.31 -8.34
CA ILE A 415 -21.52 -21.31 -7.63
C ILE A 415 -21.16 -19.90 -8.09
N LEU A 416 -19.87 -19.62 -8.28
CA LEU A 416 -19.41 -18.29 -8.70
C LEU A 416 -19.87 -17.92 -10.12
N ARG A 417 -20.20 -18.91 -10.97
CA ARG A 417 -20.74 -18.68 -12.30
C ARG A 417 -22.08 -17.94 -12.27
N SER A 418 -22.94 -18.19 -11.27
CA SER A 418 -24.26 -17.56 -11.17
C SER A 418 -24.25 -16.22 -10.43
N ILE A 419 -23.10 -15.79 -9.90
CA ILE A 419 -22.97 -14.57 -9.12
C ILE A 419 -22.19 -13.55 -9.94
N VAL A 420 -22.76 -12.36 -10.11
CA VAL A 420 -22.10 -11.21 -10.74
C VAL A 420 -22.07 -10.02 -9.79
N SER A 421 -21.05 -9.19 -9.93
CA SER A 421 -20.96 -7.91 -9.25
C SER A 421 -20.16 -6.92 -10.08
N ASN A 422 -20.70 -5.71 -10.18
CA ASN A 422 -20.09 -4.53 -10.75
C ASN A 422 -19.39 -3.70 -9.67
N ASP A 423 -19.78 -3.82 -8.40
CA ASP A 423 -19.18 -3.03 -7.32
C ASP A 423 -18.01 -3.74 -6.63
N THR A 424 -17.95 -5.07 -6.69
CA THR A 424 -16.90 -5.86 -6.04
C THR A 424 -16.30 -6.89 -6.98
N CYS A 425 -14.99 -6.82 -7.16
CA CYS A 425 -14.23 -7.84 -7.89
C CYS A 425 -14.28 -9.15 -7.11
N LEU A 426 -15.14 -10.08 -7.52
CA LEU A 426 -15.34 -11.38 -6.85
C LEU A 426 -14.07 -12.24 -6.82
N SER A 427 -13.07 -11.93 -7.65
CA SER A 427 -11.76 -12.59 -7.64
C SER A 427 -10.85 -12.15 -6.48
N CYS A 428 -11.06 -10.98 -5.86
CA CYS A 428 -10.21 -10.56 -4.74
C CYS A 428 -10.97 -10.01 -3.53
N ILE A 429 -12.26 -9.74 -3.67
CA ILE A 429 -13.18 -9.29 -2.62
C ILE A 429 -12.65 -8.03 -1.89
N ARG A 430 -11.97 -7.15 -2.63
CA ARG A 430 -11.21 -6.03 -2.05
C ARG A 430 -11.25 -4.74 -2.86
N ARG A 431 -11.74 -4.78 -4.09
CA ARG A 431 -11.63 -3.65 -5.04
C ARG A 431 -12.81 -3.65 -5.99
N ARG A 432 -13.17 -2.46 -6.46
CA ARG A 432 -14.09 -2.31 -7.59
C ARG A 432 -13.45 -2.88 -8.86
N PRO A 433 -14.15 -3.74 -9.63
CA PRO A 433 -13.62 -4.32 -10.85
C PRO A 433 -13.69 -3.32 -12.01
N GLN A 434 -12.89 -3.50 -13.06
CA GLN A 434 -12.78 -2.57 -14.18
C GLN A 434 -13.04 -3.22 -15.55
N TYR A 435 -12.61 -4.48 -15.73
CA TYR A 435 -12.58 -5.17 -17.03
C TYR A 435 -13.65 -6.27 -17.09
N GLY A 436 -14.58 -6.18 -18.04
CA GLY A 436 -15.65 -7.16 -18.25
C GLY A 436 -15.21 -8.34 -19.11
N PHE A 437 -15.33 -9.55 -18.58
CA PHE A 437 -15.04 -10.79 -19.29
C PHE A 437 -16.30 -11.27 -20.04
N PRO A 438 -16.19 -12.05 -21.13
CA PRO A 438 -17.32 -12.52 -21.93
C PRO A 438 -18.35 -13.34 -21.16
N CYS A 439 -17.97 -13.91 -20.01
CA CYS A 439 -18.88 -14.61 -19.12
C CYS A 439 -19.75 -13.68 -18.25
N GLY A 440 -19.59 -12.35 -18.38
CA GLY A 440 -20.31 -11.33 -17.61
C GLY A 440 -19.63 -10.92 -16.30
N HIS A 441 -18.52 -11.56 -15.91
CA HIS A 441 -17.78 -11.18 -14.71
C HIS A 441 -16.88 -9.97 -14.95
N LEU A 442 -16.85 -9.04 -14.00
CA LEU A 442 -15.87 -7.95 -14.02
C LEU A 442 -14.69 -8.25 -13.09
N VAL A 443 -13.48 -7.89 -13.51
CA VAL A 443 -12.23 -8.13 -12.79
C VAL A 443 -11.45 -6.83 -12.59
N CYS A 444 -10.83 -6.63 -11.43
CA CYS A 444 -10.00 -5.45 -11.15
C CYS A 444 -8.60 -5.56 -11.78
N GLN A 445 -7.96 -4.42 -12.05
CA GLN A 445 -6.61 -4.35 -12.61
C GLN A 445 -5.57 -5.20 -11.84
N ASN A 446 -5.65 -5.21 -10.50
CA ASN A 446 -4.71 -5.98 -9.69
C ASN A 446 -4.89 -7.49 -9.86
N CYS A 447 -6.12 -7.97 -10.06
CA CYS A 447 -6.38 -9.37 -10.38
C CYS A 447 -5.83 -9.74 -11.76
N ILE A 448 -5.96 -8.85 -12.76
CA ILE A 448 -5.33 -9.05 -14.07
C ILE A 448 -3.81 -9.20 -13.90
N ARG A 449 -3.16 -8.27 -13.19
CA ARG A 449 -1.71 -8.33 -12.90
C ARG A 449 -1.29 -9.60 -12.16
N THR A 450 -2.14 -10.08 -11.26
CA THR A 450 -1.82 -11.19 -10.35
C THR A 450 -2.05 -12.56 -10.99
N PHE A 451 -3.14 -12.73 -11.74
CA PHE A 451 -3.60 -14.03 -12.22
C PHE A 451 -3.48 -14.23 -13.72
N SER A 452 -3.27 -13.18 -14.52
CA SER A 452 -3.09 -13.34 -15.96
C SER A 452 -1.61 -13.45 -16.32
N PRO A 453 -1.23 -14.37 -17.23
CA PRO A 453 0.11 -14.39 -17.76
C PRO A 453 0.37 -13.13 -18.59
N LYS A 454 1.64 -12.72 -18.64
CA LYS A 454 2.10 -11.63 -19.51
C LYS A 454 2.36 -12.16 -20.91
N SER A 455 2.16 -11.29 -21.90
CA SER A 455 2.63 -11.51 -23.26
C SER A 455 4.16 -11.62 -23.28
N SER A 456 4.69 -12.41 -24.22
CA SER A 456 6.15 -12.55 -24.41
C SER A 456 6.76 -11.33 -25.09
N SER A 457 5.97 -10.60 -25.89
CA SER A 457 6.41 -9.41 -26.63
C SER A 457 6.32 -8.12 -25.82
N ASP A 458 5.38 -8.03 -24.87
CA ASP A 458 5.14 -6.83 -24.08
C ASP A 458 4.87 -7.16 -22.60
N PRO A 459 5.73 -6.70 -21.65
CA PRO A 459 5.59 -6.99 -20.23
C PRO A 459 4.40 -6.31 -19.55
N TRP A 460 3.70 -5.42 -20.26
CA TRP A 460 2.51 -4.71 -19.81
C TRP A 460 1.23 -5.19 -20.47
N GLU A 461 1.34 -6.12 -21.42
CA GLU A 461 0.21 -6.82 -22.02
C GLU A 461 -0.06 -8.11 -21.25
N TYR A 462 -1.31 -8.31 -20.84
CA TYR A 462 -1.79 -9.46 -20.10
C TYR A 462 -2.79 -10.22 -20.95
N VAL A 463 -2.67 -11.55 -20.97
CA VAL A 463 -3.48 -12.44 -21.79
C VAL A 463 -4.23 -13.44 -20.90
N PRO A 464 -5.35 -13.03 -20.27
CA PRO A 464 -6.19 -13.94 -19.50
C PRO A 464 -6.64 -15.12 -20.37
N GLN A 465 -6.31 -16.34 -19.94
CA GLN A 465 -6.73 -17.57 -20.63
C GLN A 465 -8.13 -18.05 -20.20
N SER A 466 -8.52 -17.71 -18.98
CA SER A 466 -9.85 -17.97 -18.43
C SER A 466 -10.26 -16.92 -17.40
N CYS A 467 -11.57 -16.81 -17.18
CA CYS A 467 -12.14 -16.00 -16.12
C CYS A 467 -11.65 -16.48 -14.76
N HIS A 468 -11.08 -15.55 -13.99
CA HIS A 468 -10.53 -15.84 -12.66
C HIS A 468 -11.61 -16.23 -11.64
N ILE A 469 -12.88 -15.93 -11.91
CA ILE A 469 -14.02 -16.12 -11.00
C ILE A 469 -14.78 -17.42 -11.28
N CYS A 470 -15.03 -17.75 -12.56
CA CYS A 470 -15.86 -18.91 -12.92
C CYS A 470 -15.18 -19.93 -13.85
N GLY A 471 -13.91 -19.70 -14.22
CA GLY A 471 -13.11 -20.61 -15.02
C GLY A 471 -13.47 -20.69 -16.50
N GLN A 472 -14.44 -19.92 -16.99
CA GLN A 472 -14.80 -19.93 -18.41
C GLN A 472 -13.64 -19.45 -19.30
N PRO A 473 -13.34 -20.10 -20.42
CA PRO A 473 -12.28 -19.69 -21.33
C PRO A 473 -12.48 -18.27 -21.87
N THR A 474 -11.38 -17.55 -22.07
CA THR A 474 -11.37 -16.18 -22.61
C THR A 474 -10.49 -16.07 -23.86
N PRO A 475 -10.87 -16.73 -24.98
CA PRO A 475 -10.05 -16.73 -26.18
C PRO A 475 -9.93 -15.33 -26.78
N GLY A 476 -8.71 -14.97 -27.21
CA GLY A 476 -8.45 -13.72 -27.92
C GLY A 476 -8.47 -12.45 -27.07
N ILE A 477 -8.54 -12.57 -25.73
CA ILE A 477 -8.54 -11.41 -24.84
C ILE A 477 -7.11 -10.95 -24.57
N SER A 478 -6.86 -9.66 -24.83
CA SER A 478 -5.65 -8.95 -24.46
C SER A 478 -6.00 -7.69 -23.70
N ILE A 479 -5.31 -7.48 -22.57
CA ILE A 479 -5.48 -6.31 -21.70
C ILE A 479 -4.10 -5.71 -21.49
N ARG A 480 -3.87 -4.51 -22.04
CA ARG A 480 -2.64 -3.76 -21.81
C ARG A 480 -2.86 -2.79 -20.65
N LEU A 481 -1.94 -2.80 -19.69
CA LEU A 481 -1.92 -1.87 -18.57
C LEU A 481 -0.80 -0.84 -18.76
N PHE A 482 -0.92 0.34 -18.19
CA PHE A 482 0.18 1.29 -18.23
C PHE A 482 1.27 0.95 -17.22
N PRO A 483 2.54 1.25 -17.55
CA PRO A 483 3.61 1.24 -16.57
C PRO A 483 3.30 2.19 -15.42
N ASP A 484 3.55 1.76 -14.17
CA ASP A 484 3.32 2.57 -12.97
C ASP A 484 4.15 3.88 -12.95
N THR A 485 5.18 3.97 -13.80
CA THR A 485 6.06 5.14 -13.95
C THR A 485 5.74 6.02 -15.15
N SER A 486 4.74 5.66 -15.97
CA SER A 486 4.37 6.43 -17.17
C SER A 486 3.60 7.70 -16.80
N ARG A 487 3.84 8.79 -17.55
CA ARG A 487 2.95 9.97 -17.55
C ARG A 487 1.75 9.69 -18.45
N LEU A 488 0.59 10.23 -18.08
CA LEU A 488 -0.65 10.11 -18.86
C LEU A 488 -0.62 11.04 -20.07
N ARG A 489 -0.98 10.52 -21.23
CA ARG A 489 -1.18 11.25 -22.49
C ARG A 489 -2.67 11.32 -22.77
N VAL A 490 -3.23 12.52 -22.83
CA VAL A 490 -4.68 12.74 -22.92
C VAL A 490 -5.04 13.34 -24.28
N LEU A 491 -6.06 12.77 -24.92
CA LEU A 491 -6.71 13.33 -26.10
C LEU A 491 -8.13 13.75 -25.72
N SER A 492 -8.51 14.97 -26.06
CA SER A 492 -9.89 15.44 -25.93
C SER A 492 -10.41 15.87 -27.29
N ILE A 493 -11.61 15.40 -27.64
CA ILE A 493 -12.27 15.73 -28.90
C ILE A 493 -13.60 16.41 -28.61
N ASP A 494 -13.65 17.69 -28.93
CA ASP A 494 -14.82 18.53 -28.75
C ASP A 494 -15.98 18.12 -29.67
N GLY A 495 -17.19 18.41 -29.20
CA GLY A 495 -18.41 18.29 -30.00
C GLY A 495 -18.55 19.43 -31.01
N GLY A 496 -19.16 19.14 -32.16
CA GLY A 496 -19.38 20.17 -33.18
C GLY A 496 -20.37 19.83 -34.28
N GLY A 497 -21.20 18.79 -34.09
CA GLY A 497 -22.04 18.23 -35.14
C GLY A 497 -21.18 17.74 -36.31
N ILE A 498 -21.54 18.13 -37.54
CA ILE A 498 -20.80 17.80 -38.77
C ILE A 498 -19.33 18.24 -38.75
N ARG A 499 -18.97 19.26 -37.94
CA ARG A 499 -17.60 19.74 -37.78
C ARG A 499 -16.69 18.78 -37.01
N GLY A 500 -17.26 17.68 -36.46
CA GLY A 500 -16.50 16.61 -35.82
C GLY A 500 -15.51 15.89 -36.75
N SER A 501 -15.60 16.12 -38.07
CA SER A 501 -14.59 15.67 -39.05
C SER A 501 -13.25 16.41 -38.94
N ALA A 502 -13.23 17.67 -38.46
CA ALA A 502 -11.98 18.45 -38.37
C ALA A 502 -10.99 17.88 -37.35
N PRO A 503 -11.38 17.51 -36.11
CA PRO A 503 -10.50 16.81 -35.17
C PRO A 503 -9.85 15.54 -35.73
N ILE A 504 -10.61 14.74 -36.49
CA ILE A 504 -10.08 13.53 -37.15
C ILE A 504 -9.05 13.89 -38.23
N GLY A 505 -9.27 14.98 -38.97
CA GLY A 505 -8.28 15.52 -39.91
C GLY A 505 -6.96 15.90 -39.22
N PHE A 506 -7.00 16.50 -38.03
CA PHE A 506 -5.78 16.78 -37.25
C PHE A 506 -5.08 15.49 -36.79
N LEU A 507 -5.83 14.48 -36.34
CA LEU A 507 -5.26 13.19 -35.99
C LEU A 507 -4.59 12.52 -37.20
N LYS A 508 -5.17 12.65 -38.40
CA LYS A 508 -4.56 12.16 -39.63
C LYS A 508 -3.26 12.89 -39.93
N ALA A 509 -3.24 14.22 -39.86
CA ALA A 509 -2.03 14.99 -40.08
C ALA A 509 -0.91 14.60 -39.09
N ILE A 510 -1.24 14.37 -37.82
CA ILE A 510 -0.29 13.86 -36.82
C ILE A 510 0.20 12.45 -37.20
N GLN A 511 -0.68 11.55 -37.63
CA GLN A 511 -0.32 10.19 -38.04
C GLN A 511 0.61 10.19 -39.25
N ASP A 512 0.30 11.00 -40.25
CA ASP A 512 1.04 11.12 -41.49
C ASP A 512 2.44 11.71 -41.22
N GLU A 513 2.55 12.69 -40.30
CA GLU A 513 3.83 13.26 -39.85
C GLU A 513 4.68 12.27 -39.04
N ILE A 514 4.05 11.40 -38.22
CA ILE A 514 4.75 10.32 -37.52
C ILE A 514 5.40 9.34 -38.53
N GLY A 515 4.76 9.12 -39.68
CA GLY A 515 5.36 8.41 -40.82
C GLY A 515 5.67 6.93 -40.59
N ILE A 516 5.14 6.31 -39.53
CA ILE A 516 5.35 4.88 -39.24
C ILE A 516 4.29 4.05 -40.00
N PRO A 517 4.69 3.10 -40.87
CA PRO A 517 3.74 2.25 -41.58
C PRO A 517 2.84 1.44 -40.63
N TYR A 518 1.55 1.36 -40.97
CA TYR A 518 0.51 0.65 -40.19
C TYR A 518 0.35 1.13 -38.74
N TYR A 519 0.87 2.32 -38.43
CA TYR A 519 0.73 2.93 -37.12
C TYR A 519 -0.61 3.66 -37.00
N ASN A 520 -1.33 3.31 -35.94
CA ASN A 520 -2.58 3.92 -35.55
C ASN A 520 -2.32 4.98 -34.48
N VAL A 521 -2.55 6.26 -34.80
CA VAL A 521 -2.23 7.41 -33.92
C VAL A 521 -2.93 7.36 -32.57
N GLN A 522 -4.08 6.70 -32.46
CA GLN A 522 -4.77 6.51 -31.18
C GLN A 522 -3.94 5.75 -30.13
N ARG A 523 -2.90 4.99 -30.53
CA ARG A 523 -1.95 4.34 -29.61
C ARG A 523 -1.03 5.33 -28.88
N SER A 524 -0.94 6.58 -29.36
CA SER A 524 -0.17 7.64 -28.71
C SER A 524 -0.86 8.23 -27.48
N PHE A 525 -2.12 7.87 -27.22
CA PHE A 525 -2.90 8.46 -26.14
C PHE A 525 -3.40 7.38 -25.20
N ASP A 526 -3.37 7.67 -23.90
CA ASP A 526 -3.73 6.74 -22.83
C ASP A 526 -5.19 6.95 -22.40
N VAL A 527 -5.61 8.22 -22.35
CA VAL A 527 -6.98 8.63 -22.03
C VAL A 527 -7.54 9.42 -23.22
N LYS A 528 -8.75 9.08 -23.67
CA LYS A 528 -9.47 9.78 -24.73
C LYS A 528 -10.85 10.16 -24.24
N VAL A 529 -11.19 11.43 -24.33
CA VAL A 529 -12.52 11.93 -23.93
C VAL A 529 -13.17 12.63 -25.11
N GLY A 530 -14.42 12.25 -25.41
CA GLY A 530 -15.21 12.83 -26.48
C GLY A 530 -16.53 13.41 -26.00
N THR A 531 -16.94 14.52 -26.61
CA THR A 531 -18.26 15.14 -26.37
C THR A 531 -19.05 15.16 -27.68
N SER A 532 -20.32 14.73 -27.66
CA SER A 532 -21.20 14.73 -28.85
C SER A 532 -20.56 14.03 -30.06
N SER A 533 -20.33 14.70 -31.20
CA SER A 533 -19.63 14.09 -32.35
C SER A 533 -18.18 13.66 -32.06
N GLY A 534 -17.53 14.27 -31.06
CA GLY A 534 -16.26 13.79 -30.53
C GLY A 534 -16.39 12.46 -29.78
N ALA A 535 -17.55 12.18 -29.16
CA ALA A 535 -17.83 10.88 -28.55
C ALA A 535 -17.89 9.77 -29.61
N LEU A 536 -18.60 10.01 -30.72
CA LEU A 536 -18.65 9.09 -31.85
C LEU A 536 -17.23 8.79 -32.38
N SER A 537 -16.39 9.83 -32.45
CA SER A 537 -14.99 9.73 -32.89
C SER A 537 -14.17 8.80 -31.99
N VAL A 538 -14.15 9.03 -30.68
CA VAL A 538 -13.37 8.19 -29.74
C VAL A 538 -13.91 6.77 -29.65
N ILE A 539 -15.22 6.56 -29.75
CA ILE A 539 -15.82 5.21 -29.79
C ILE A 539 -15.36 4.48 -31.06
N CYS A 540 -15.43 5.10 -32.24
CA CYS A 540 -14.98 4.50 -33.48
C CYS A 540 -13.49 4.13 -33.45
N LEU A 541 -12.62 5.06 -33.03
CA LEU A 541 -11.17 4.87 -33.02
C LEU A 541 -10.70 3.80 -32.04
N ASP A 542 -11.27 3.78 -30.83
CA ASP A 542 -10.77 2.95 -29.73
C ASP A 542 -11.67 1.75 -29.44
N ILE A 543 -13.00 1.91 -29.34
CA ILE A 543 -13.92 0.81 -29.01
C ILE A 543 -14.17 -0.11 -30.20
N LEU A 544 -14.24 0.43 -31.42
CA LEU A 544 -14.32 -0.36 -32.65
C LEU A 544 -12.95 -0.66 -33.25
N GLY A 545 -11.92 0.09 -32.84
CA GLY A 545 -10.54 -0.11 -33.30
C GLY A 545 -10.30 0.36 -34.73
N TRP A 546 -11.13 1.27 -35.26
CA TRP A 546 -10.98 1.79 -36.62
C TRP A 546 -9.74 2.67 -36.74
N ASN A 547 -9.16 2.70 -37.94
CA ASN A 547 -8.14 3.69 -38.26
C ASN A 547 -8.80 5.07 -38.50
N VAL A 548 -7.96 6.10 -38.63
CA VAL A 548 -8.41 7.48 -38.81
C VAL A 548 -9.22 7.67 -40.10
N ASP A 549 -8.85 6.97 -41.18
CA ASP A 549 -9.49 7.07 -42.49
C ASP A 549 -10.90 6.46 -42.49
N ASP A 550 -11.06 5.29 -41.87
CA ASP A 550 -12.35 4.61 -41.69
C ASP A 550 -13.27 5.44 -40.78
N CYS A 551 -12.75 5.98 -39.68
CA CYS A 551 -13.48 6.87 -38.79
C CYS A 551 -13.96 8.13 -39.52
N MET A 552 -13.10 8.76 -40.32
CA MET A 552 -13.46 9.94 -41.11
C MET A 552 -14.55 9.64 -42.13
N SER A 553 -14.47 8.48 -42.81
CA SER A 553 -15.44 8.05 -43.81
C SER A 553 -16.80 7.79 -43.16
N HIS A 554 -16.81 7.11 -42.01
CA HIS A 554 -18.04 6.86 -41.26
C HIS A 554 -18.69 8.15 -40.75
N LEU A 555 -17.93 9.10 -40.18
CA LEU A 555 -18.50 10.36 -39.69
C LEU A 555 -19.18 11.18 -40.80
N LYS A 556 -18.67 11.12 -42.03
CA LYS A 556 -19.32 11.73 -43.20
C LYS A 556 -20.66 11.07 -43.51
N GLN A 557 -20.67 9.74 -43.63
CA GLN A 557 -21.90 8.97 -43.86
C GLN A 557 -22.92 9.20 -42.72
N PHE A 558 -22.44 9.23 -41.48
CA PHE A 558 -23.24 9.45 -40.29
C PHE A 558 -23.91 10.82 -40.32
N ALA A 559 -23.17 11.87 -40.72
CA ALA A 559 -23.70 13.21 -40.88
C ALA A 559 -24.83 13.28 -41.95
N GLU A 560 -24.62 12.63 -43.10
CA GLU A 560 -25.61 12.61 -44.19
C GLU A 560 -26.93 11.94 -43.77
N GLN A 561 -26.85 10.87 -42.97
CA GLN A 561 -28.01 10.11 -42.53
C GLN A 561 -28.69 10.68 -41.27
N SER A 562 -27.94 11.36 -40.40
CA SER A 562 -28.44 11.87 -39.11
C SER A 562 -29.11 13.24 -39.21
N PHE A 563 -28.72 14.08 -40.18
CA PHE A 563 -29.25 15.44 -40.34
C PHE A 563 -30.34 15.55 -41.40
N ILE A 564 -31.10 14.47 -41.63
CA ILE A 564 -32.27 14.48 -42.52
C ILE A 564 -33.39 15.28 -41.85
N GLN A 565 -33.74 16.41 -42.43
CA GLN A 565 -34.75 17.33 -41.89
C GLN A 565 -36.15 16.67 -41.95
N ARG A 566 -36.98 16.86 -40.92
CA ARG A 566 -38.38 16.39 -40.91
C ARG A 566 -39.20 17.09 -42.01
N SER A 567 -39.21 16.56 -43.23
CA SER A 567 -40.05 17.10 -44.31
C SER A 567 -41.29 16.23 -44.50
N SER A 568 -42.47 16.80 -44.30
CA SER A 568 -43.71 16.16 -44.77
C SER A 568 -43.80 16.28 -46.30
N ARG A 569 -44.48 15.34 -46.97
CA ARG A 569 -44.75 15.44 -48.42
C ARG A 569 -45.39 16.79 -48.80
N PHE A 570 -46.16 17.38 -47.87
CA PHE A 570 -46.80 18.68 -48.01
C PHE A 570 -45.79 19.85 -47.98
N THR A 571 -44.82 19.86 -47.05
CA THR A 571 -43.74 20.87 -47.02
C THR A 571 -42.83 20.82 -48.25
N HIS A 572 -42.57 19.62 -48.78
CA HIS A 572 -41.76 19.44 -49.98
C HIS A 572 -42.47 19.97 -51.25
N LEU A 573 -43.80 19.86 -51.29
CA LEU A 573 -44.64 20.39 -52.36
C LEU A 573 -44.73 21.93 -52.32
N LEU A 574 -44.88 22.50 -51.12
CA LEU A 574 -44.95 23.96 -50.92
C LEU A 574 -43.61 24.66 -51.18
N ASN A 575 -42.47 24.03 -50.86
CA ASN A 575 -41.14 24.59 -51.13
C ASN A 575 -40.79 24.69 -52.63
N ARG A 576 -41.53 24.03 -53.52
CA ARG A 576 -41.36 24.19 -54.98
C ARG A 576 -42.06 25.42 -55.55
N LEU A 577 -42.90 26.09 -54.76
CA LEU A 577 -43.63 27.28 -55.16
C LEU A 577 -43.00 28.51 -54.47
N PRO A 578 -42.37 29.44 -55.21
CA PRO A 578 -41.58 30.54 -54.62
C PRO A 578 -42.40 31.49 -53.75
N LEU A 579 -43.73 31.52 -53.91
CA LEU A 579 -44.65 32.35 -53.14
C LEU A 579 -45.09 31.71 -51.80
N LEU A 580 -44.81 30.42 -51.56
CA LEU A 580 -45.27 29.66 -50.39
C LEU A 580 -44.13 29.14 -49.51
N SER A 581 -42.88 29.48 -49.82
CA SER A 581 -41.68 29.11 -49.05
C SER A 581 -41.74 29.58 -47.60
N ASN A 582 -42.30 30.78 -47.35
CA ASN A 582 -42.49 31.32 -46.00
C ASN A 582 -43.52 30.51 -45.18
N VAL A 583 -44.55 29.97 -45.84
CA VAL A 583 -45.58 29.12 -45.21
C VAL A 583 -45.01 27.73 -44.92
N ALA A 584 -44.21 27.18 -45.84
CA ALA A 584 -43.50 25.92 -45.63
C ALA A 584 -42.51 26.05 -44.45
N TRP A 585 -41.77 27.17 -44.36
CA TRP A 585 -40.88 27.45 -43.24
C TRP A 585 -41.61 27.58 -41.90
N LEU A 586 -42.73 28.31 -41.87
CA LEU A 586 -43.54 28.47 -40.65
C LEU A 586 -44.15 27.14 -40.21
N PHE A 587 -44.62 26.32 -41.15
CA PHE A 587 -45.10 24.98 -40.87
C PHE A 587 -43.99 24.06 -40.36
N GLN A 588 -42.78 24.15 -40.95
CA GLN A 588 -41.59 23.45 -40.47
C GLN A 588 -41.25 23.86 -39.02
N LEU A 589 -41.32 25.16 -38.72
CA LEU A 589 -41.09 25.72 -37.39
C LEU A 589 -42.11 25.19 -36.37
N ILE A 590 -43.40 25.19 -36.73
CA ILE A 590 -44.48 24.63 -35.90
C ILE A 590 -44.26 23.14 -35.67
N CYS A 591 -43.91 22.36 -36.69
CA CYS A 591 -43.59 20.94 -36.55
C CYS A 591 -42.38 20.70 -35.64
N THR A 592 -41.34 21.53 -35.72
CA THR A 592 -40.18 21.42 -34.83
C THR A 592 -40.48 21.81 -33.38
N LEU A 593 -41.37 22.78 -33.17
CA LEU A 593 -41.82 23.20 -31.84
C LEU A 593 -42.74 22.15 -31.20
N LEU A 594 -43.65 21.55 -31.97
CA LEU A 594 -44.57 20.51 -31.48
C LEU A 594 -43.86 19.19 -31.18
N ALA A 595 -42.83 18.84 -31.95
CA ALA A 595 -42.08 17.61 -31.78
C ALA A 595 -40.79 17.77 -30.95
N ASP A 596 -40.57 18.96 -30.39
CA ASP A 596 -39.45 19.36 -29.51
C ASP A 596 -38.05 18.97 -30.05
N SER A 597 -37.90 18.85 -31.38
CA SER A 597 -36.67 18.41 -32.03
C SER A 597 -36.67 18.68 -33.55
N LYS A 598 -35.50 19.09 -34.07
CA LYS A 598 -35.31 19.40 -35.51
C LYS A 598 -35.18 18.16 -36.41
N TYR A 599 -34.73 17.04 -35.85
CA TYR A 599 -34.43 15.79 -36.56
C TYR A 599 -35.16 14.61 -35.91
N THR A 600 -35.37 13.52 -36.65
CA THR A 600 -35.97 12.29 -36.10
C THR A 600 -34.94 11.48 -35.30
N ALA A 601 -35.30 11.06 -34.09
CA ALA A 601 -34.44 10.24 -33.25
C ALA A 601 -34.29 8.80 -33.76
N GLU A 602 -35.34 8.23 -34.39
CA GLU A 602 -35.35 6.83 -34.87
C GLU A 602 -34.24 6.52 -35.88
N GLY A 603 -33.93 7.46 -36.78
CA GLY A 603 -32.86 7.28 -37.78
C GLY A 603 -31.48 7.28 -37.14
N LEU A 604 -31.27 8.16 -36.17
CA LEU A 604 -30.02 8.25 -35.40
C LEU A 604 -29.82 6.99 -34.55
N GLU A 605 -30.85 6.56 -33.82
CA GLU A 605 -30.81 5.39 -32.96
C GLU A 605 -30.50 4.11 -33.76
N LYS A 606 -31.17 3.91 -34.89
CA LYS A 606 -30.90 2.78 -35.78
C LYS A 606 -29.43 2.75 -36.23
N LEU A 607 -28.89 3.90 -36.63
CA LEU A 607 -27.50 4.00 -37.08
C LEU A 607 -26.50 3.74 -35.95
N LEU A 608 -26.79 4.22 -34.73
CA LEU A 608 -25.98 3.94 -33.53
C LEU A 608 -26.00 2.44 -33.20
N ILE A 609 -27.15 1.78 -33.28
CA ILE A 609 -27.30 0.34 -33.04
C ILE A 609 -26.54 -0.47 -34.10
N GLU A 610 -26.66 -0.11 -35.37
CA GLU A 610 -25.97 -0.77 -36.48
C GLU A 610 -24.44 -0.63 -36.36
N THR A 611 -23.97 0.54 -35.92
CA THR A 611 -22.53 0.84 -35.82
C THR A 611 -21.89 0.24 -34.57
N TYR A 612 -22.48 0.46 -33.40
CA TYR A 612 -21.88 0.10 -32.11
C TYR A 612 -22.31 -1.28 -31.61
N GLY A 613 -23.37 -1.84 -32.19
CA GLY A 613 -23.91 -3.15 -31.86
C GLY A 613 -24.89 -3.09 -30.69
N GLN A 614 -26.02 -3.77 -30.86
CA GLN A 614 -27.13 -3.73 -29.90
C GLN A 614 -26.80 -4.23 -28.49
N ASN A 615 -25.79 -5.09 -28.35
CA ASN A 615 -25.44 -5.77 -27.09
C ASN A 615 -24.05 -5.44 -26.56
N ARG A 616 -23.31 -4.52 -27.18
CA ARG A 616 -21.96 -4.16 -26.74
C ARG A 616 -22.03 -3.30 -25.49
N SER A 617 -21.56 -3.85 -24.38
CA SER A 617 -21.46 -3.16 -23.10
C SER A 617 -20.28 -2.19 -23.09
N THR A 618 -20.40 -1.14 -22.28
CA THR A 618 -19.31 -0.18 -22.05
C THR A 618 -18.07 -0.85 -21.47
N THR A 619 -18.25 -1.86 -20.62
CA THR A 619 -17.14 -2.54 -19.91
C THR A 619 -16.57 -3.78 -20.63
N ASP A 620 -17.11 -4.10 -21.81
CA ASP A 620 -16.61 -5.21 -22.62
C ASP A 620 -15.16 -4.97 -23.04
N ILE A 621 -14.39 -6.05 -23.09
CA ILE A 621 -13.05 -6.02 -23.67
C ILE A 621 -13.16 -5.64 -25.14
N SER A 622 -12.41 -4.61 -25.52
CA SER A 622 -12.43 -4.00 -26.85
C SER A 622 -10.99 -3.74 -27.34
N PRO A 623 -10.79 -3.34 -28.62
CA PRO A 623 -9.49 -2.89 -29.10
C PRO A 623 -8.85 -1.82 -28.21
N ALA A 624 -9.65 -0.94 -27.60
CA ALA A 624 -9.21 0.02 -26.59
C ALA A 624 -8.47 -0.67 -25.44
N THR A 625 -9.07 -1.72 -24.87
CA THR A 625 -8.47 -2.51 -23.77
C THR A 625 -7.14 -3.15 -24.19
N ALA A 626 -7.04 -3.63 -25.44
CA ALA A 626 -5.83 -4.25 -25.97
C ALA A 626 -4.66 -3.25 -26.15
N ILE A 627 -4.96 -1.97 -26.40
CA ILE A 627 -3.96 -0.90 -26.44
C ILE A 627 -3.85 -0.13 -25.12
N GLY A 628 -4.60 -0.54 -24.10
CA GLY A 628 -4.65 0.07 -22.77
C GLY A 628 -5.44 1.38 -22.69
N ALA A 629 -6.14 1.78 -23.76
CA ALA A 629 -6.86 3.03 -23.82
C ALA A 629 -8.05 3.09 -22.85
N HIS A 630 -8.11 4.18 -22.10
CA HIS A 630 -9.28 4.60 -21.34
C HIS A 630 -10.09 5.60 -22.17
N VAL A 631 -11.33 5.24 -22.48
CA VAL A 631 -12.25 6.05 -23.28
C VAL A 631 -13.33 6.60 -22.37
N GLY A 632 -13.64 7.89 -22.52
CA GLY A 632 -14.70 8.60 -21.80
C GLY A 632 -15.60 9.39 -22.74
N VAL A 633 -16.89 9.43 -22.44
CA VAL A 633 -17.92 10.17 -23.17
C VAL A 633 -18.72 11.01 -22.18
N THR A 634 -18.82 12.30 -22.47
CA THR A 634 -19.57 13.24 -21.62
C THR A 634 -21.07 13.17 -21.92
N LEU A 635 -21.88 13.10 -20.88
CA LEU A 635 -23.34 13.06 -20.95
C LEU A 635 -23.92 14.14 -20.03
N THR A 636 -25.12 14.62 -20.36
CA THR A 636 -25.88 15.54 -19.50
C THR A 636 -27.28 14.99 -19.33
N ARG A 637 -27.74 14.86 -18.08
CA ARG A 637 -29.10 14.42 -17.81
C ARG A 637 -30.07 15.58 -18.04
N ALA A 638 -31.02 15.37 -18.94
CA ALA A 638 -31.99 16.40 -19.33
C ALA A 638 -32.85 16.92 -18.17
N SER A 639 -33.13 16.09 -17.15
CA SER A 639 -34.05 16.45 -16.06
C SER A 639 -33.49 17.44 -15.05
N ASP A 640 -32.19 17.40 -14.78
CA ASP A 640 -31.55 18.17 -13.69
C ASP A 640 -30.23 18.85 -14.11
N GLY A 641 -29.79 18.66 -15.36
CA GLY A 641 -28.53 19.21 -15.87
C GLY A 641 -27.28 18.55 -15.30
N SER A 642 -27.41 17.46 -14.54
CA SER A 642 -26.25 16.78 -13.96
C SER A 642 -25.37 16.15 -15.04
N VAL A 643 -24.06 16.30 -14.87
CA VAL A 643 -23.05 15.84 -15.84
C VAL A 643 -22.59 14.44 -15.48
N PHE A 644 -22.55 13.55 -16.47
CA PHE A 644 -22.02 12.20 -16.34
C PHE A 644 -20.86 11.94 -17.28
N LEU A 645 -19.95 11.05 -16.88
CA LEU A 645 -18.92 10.48 -17.72
C LEU A 645 -19.18 8.98 -17.86
N ALA A 646 -19.50 8.53 -19.07
CA ALA A 646 -19.55 7.11 -19.41
C ALA A 646 -18.18 6.68 -19.94
N THR A 647 -17.69 5.51 -19.56
CA THR A 647 -16.34 5.07 -19.90
C THR A 647 -16.27 3.61 -20.29
N ASN A 648 -15.16 3.19 -20.89
CA ASN A 648 -14.91 1.79 -21.23
C ASN A 648 -14.41 0.91 -20.08
N TYR A 649 -14.44 1.44 -18.86
CA TYR A 649 -14.01 0.76 -17.65
C TYR A 649 -14.94 1.13 -16.51
N ASN A 650 -15.20 0.20 -15.62
CA ASN A 650 -15.98 0.54 -14.44
C ASN A 650 -15.15 1.40 -13.45
N SER A 651 -15.71 2.49 -12.94
CA SER A 651 -14.98 3.47 -12.12
C SER A 651 -14.35 2.82 -10.89
N ALA A 652 -13.08 3.09 -10.63
CA ALA A 652 -12.37 2.56 -9.46
C ALA A 652 -12.50 3.43 -8.21
N THR A 653 -12.96 4.66 -8.34
CA THR A 653 -13.14 5.61 -7.22
C THR A 653 -14.60 5.61 -6.80
N GLY A 654 -14.87 5.23 -5.54
CA GLY A 654 -16.15 5.54 -4.88
C GLY A 654 -16.43 7.04 -4.94
N GLN A 655 -17.72 7.41 -4.95
CA GLN A 655 -18.19 8.79 -5.14
C GLN A 655 -17.35 9.79 -4.32
N THR A 656 -16.50 10.55 -5.00
CA THR A 656 -15.95 11.77 -4.42
C THR A 656 -17.12 12.75 -4.40
N GLN A 657 -17.56 13.16 -3.21
CA GLN A 657 -18.71 14.05 -3.03
C GLN A 657 -18.50 15.46 -3.60
N ASP A 658 -17.32 15.74 -4.16
CA ASP A 658 -16.85 17.08 -4.52
C ASP A 658 -16.41 17.19 -6.00
N SER A 659 -16.93 16.33 -6.89
CA SER A 659 -16.66 16.42 -8.34
C SER A 659 -17.81 17.05 -9.12
N ASP A 660 -17.48 17.96 -10.05
CA ASP A 660 -18.43 18.66 -10.94
C ASP A 660 -19.19 17.72 -11.90
N TYR A 661 -18.79 16.44 -11.96
CA TYR A 661 -19.43 15.40 -12.76
C TYR A 661 -19.50 14.09 -11.98
N ARG A 662 -20.41 13.20 -12.38
CA ARG A 662 -20.53 11.84 -11.84
C ARG A 662 -20.07 10.82 -12.87
N HIS A 663 -19.56 9.68 -12.42
CA HIS A 663 -19.39 8.56 -13.34
C HIS A 663 -20.77 7.97 -13.66
N LEU A 664 -21.01 7.53 -14.90
CA LEU A 664 -22.17 6.71 -15.20
C LEU A 664 -21.92 5.35 -14.55
N GLU A 665 -22.47 5.14 -13.36
CA GLU A 665 -22.20 3.94 -12.56
C GLU A 665 -22.99 2.75 -13.09
N LEU A 666 -22.35 1.58 -13.05
CA LEU A 666 -22.99 0.29 -13.22
C LEU A 666 -23.22 -0.29 -11.83
N ASN A 667 -24.31 0.06 -11.17
CA ASN A 667 -24.60 -0.52 -9.86
C ASN A 667 -25.12 -1.95 -10.01
N ASP A 668 -24.90 -2.79 -9.00
CA ASP A 668 -25.46 -4.14 -8.96
C ASP A 668 -26.99 -4.10 -9.16
N GLY A 669 -27.48 -4.83 -10.17
CA GLY A 669 -28.91 -4.88 -10.53
C GLY A 669 -29.35 -3.90 -11.63
N GLN A 670 -28.47 -2.99 -12.08
CA GLN A 670 -28.72 -2.19 -13.29
C GLN A 670 -28.22 -2.94 -14.54
N SER A 671 -28.96 -2.84 -15.65
CA SER A 671 -28.49 -3.35 -16.94
C SER A 671 -27.18 -2.67 -17.32
N GLN A 672 -26.20 -3.44 -17.82
CA GLN A 672 -24.97 -2.85 -18.33
C GLN A 672 -25.27 -1.78 -19.39
N SER A 673 -24.69 -0.59 -19.24
CA SER A 673 -24.81 0.49 -20.21
C SER A 673 -24.20 0.05 -21.54
N LYS A 674 -24.92 0.33 -22.62
CA LYS A 674 -24.52 -0.08 -23.98
C LYS A 674 -23.97 1.12 -24.73
N TRP A 675 -22.94 0.90 -25.55
CA TRP A 675 -22.29 2.00 -26.28
C TRP A 675 -23.21 2.76 -27.25
N TRP A 676 -24.29 2.15 -27.75
CA TRP A 676 -25.24 2.86 -28.61
C TRP A 676 -26.21 3.75 -27.82
N GLN A 677 -26.38 3.52 -26.52
CA GLN A 677 -27.25 4.30 -25.63
C GLN A 677 -26.52 5.48 -24.99
N VAL A 678 -25.19 5.36 -24.88
CA VAL A 678 -24.25 6.39 -24.44
C VAL A 678 -23.89 7.27 -25.63
#